data_AF-A0A971CSY6-F1
#
_entry.id   AF-A0A971CSY6-F1
#
_cell.length_a   1.000
_cell.length_b   1.000
_cell.length_c   1.000
_cell.angle_alpha   90.00
_cell.angle_beta   90.00
_cell.angle_gamma   90.00
#
_symmetry.space_group_name_H-M   'P 1'
#
loop_
_entity.id
_entity.type
_entity.pdbx_description
1 polymer ?
#
loop_
_entity_poly.entity_id
_entity_poly.type
_entity_poly.pdbx_seq_one_letter_code
_entity_poly.pdbx_strand_id
1 'polypeptide(L)'
;MKRLMLLLLAVALTTPVQAAVPEPQGAWEFNPSDPGRATIGQPLELVGTVEKIPGVHAADSAVQIGEGSYYICTHGIAPNGGGTKVNQWTLLIDFSYPPSSLSDLPNGYNDLFQLDPTNADDSDWTINSSGAIGIGAVGYSNAHGYTTQGDTWYRMVLVVENGVRQDLYVDGVEIFKGNQQGVDGRFSLTDVILLFCAGNNQDRDDAPINVSSVGIWDRPLSAAEIASLGRAGDSFFRRKRASDPIPADGAGDVPITTDLTWTAGEYAGTHNVYFGSSWDQVDAADPATRVAEGLALDVTRVDIEQLDYGQTYYWRVDEVNATPDRTVFEGDVWSFTTEPFAYPVANIVATTNGISDPTAGPEKTIDGSGMNADDQHSTDSTAMWLARAPEGEALYIQYEFDRLYKLHEMLVWNYNVQFEMLLGFGLRDVTVAYSEDGENWTTLGDVELAQATATGTYTANTAIAFGGIAARYVRMTVNSGFGTSGQCGLSEVRFLFIPAHAREPQPADGAVSVDVKSSLSWRSGRDAASHEVYLGTALDSLVLFDTVDGAIVPSADLVFGTTYYWQVVAVNETDAVGTWAGDLWSFATQEFASIDGFESYTDDIDAGEAIFDTWLDGWANNTGSTVGYLETPFAEKTIVHSGGQSMPLQYDNTESPFYSEAERRFETAQDWTGNGADALRLFVAGQAPAFVETADGTIVMNGIGTDVWNEADQFRFVHKSLSGNGSMAVRVDYVDGSPNAWAKAGIMVRQDAEAGAVNAFVAMTGGDGGGATFQQR
;
A
#
# COMPACT_ATOMS: atom_id res chain seq x y z
N MET A 1 -40.27 -3.55 61.24
CA MET A 1 -40.08 -2.10 61.05
C MET A 1 -38.60 -1.79 61.24
N LYS A 2 -37.84 -1.62 60.16
CA LYS A 2 -36.54 -0.91 60.04
C LYS A 2 -36.04 -1.12 58.61
N ARG A 3 -36.02 -0.04 57.82
CA ARG A 3 -35.47 0.03 56.46
C ARG A 3 -33.95 -0.02 56.57
N LEU A 4 -33.29 -0.89 55.79
CA LEU A 4 -31.85 -0.86 55.57
C LEU A 4 -31.61 -0.05 54.29
N MET A 5 -30.93 1.08 54.44
CA MET A 5 -30.64 2.06 53.40
C MET A 5 -29.33 1.63 52.74
N LEU A 6 -29.37 1.25 51.46
CA LEU A 6 -28.18 0.94 50.67
C LEU A 6 -27.54 2.26 50.25
N LEU A 7 -26.36 2.56 50.79
CA LEU A 7 -25.55 3.71 50.41
C LEU A 7 -24.79 3.32 49.14
N LEU A 8 -25.24 3.79 47.97
CA LEU A 8 -24.45 3.74 46.74
C LEU A 8 -23.35 4.80 46.86
N LEU A 9 -22.11 4.37 47.09
CA LEU A 9 -20.94 5.23 47.00
C LEU A 9 -20.60 5.34 45.50
N ALA A 10 -21.06 6.41 44.86
CA ALA A 10 -20.58 6.79 43.53
C ALA A 10 -19.13 7.29 43.71
N VAL A 11 -18.17 6.42 43.40
CA VAL A 11 -16.79 6.83 43.18
C VAL A 11 -16.80 7.58 41.85
N ALA A 12 -16.79 8.91 41.92
CA ALA A 12 -16.42 9.72 40.76
C ALA A 12 -14.94 9.43 40.49
N LEU A 13 -14.67 8.55 39.53
CA LEU A 13 -13.38 8.50 38.84
C LEU A 13 -13.24 9.84 38.13
N THR A 14 -12.57 10.79 38.79
CA THR A 14 -11.97 11.91 38.09
C THR A 14 -10.79 11.32 37.34
N THR A 15 -10.97 10.98 36.07
CA THR A 15 -9.85 10.87 35.16
C THR A 15 -9.06 12.18 35.25
N PRO A 16 -7.72 12.15 35.39
CA PRO A 16 -6.95 13.36 35.20
C PRO A 16 -7.31 13.91 33.82
N VAL A 17 -7.74 15.16 33.77
CA VAL A 17 -7.96 15.84 32.50
C VAL A 17 -6.58 15.93 31.84
N GLN A 18 -6.32 15.04 30.87
CA GLN A 18 -5.20 15.19 29.95
C GLN A 18 -5.24 16.62 29.43
N ALA A 19 -4.14 17.37 29.54
CA ALA A 19 -4.11 18.74 29.03
C ALA A 19 -4.39 18.68 27.52
N ALA A 20 -5.52 19.25 27.08
CA ALA A 20 -5.87 19.25 25.68
C ALA A 20 -4.88 20.15 24.92
N VAL A 21 -4.16 19.58 23.96
CA VAL A 21 -3.31 20.36 23.07
C VAL A 21 -4.19 21.35 22.31
N PRO A 22 -3.81 22.64 22.26
CA PRO A 22 -4.53 23.63 21.48
C PRO A 22 -4.45 23.27 19.99
N GLU A 23 -5.38 23.79 19.21
CA GLU A 23 -5.32 23.68 17.75
C GLU A 23 -4.10 24.43 17.20
N PRO A 24 -3.34 23.85 16.26
CA PRO A 24 -2.22 24.53 15.62
C PRO A 24 -2.70 25.71 14.75
N GLN A 25 -1.80 26.66 14.53
CA GLN A 25 -2.02 27.76 13.59
C GLN A 25 -1.87 27.29 12.12
N GLY A 26 -1.06 26.26 11.89
CA GLY A 26 -0.95 25.56 10.61
C GLY A 26 -0.70 24.07 10.80
N ALA A 27 -1.32 23.23 9.98
CA ALA A 27 -1.13 21.78 10.00
C ALA A 27 -1.26 21.21 8.58
N TRP A 28 -0.39 20.25 8.25
CA TRP A 28 -0.30 19.61 6.95
C TRP A 28 -0.10 18.11 7.13
N GLU A 29 -0.96 17.31 6.49
CA GLU A 29 -0.79 15.88 6.33
C GLU A 29 -0.36 15.59 4.89
N PHE A 30 0.77 14.91 4.72
CA PHE A 30 1.34 14.57 3.42
C PHE A 30 0.74 13.25 2.87
N ASN A 31 -0.54 13.04 3.14
CA ASN A 31 -1.32 11.84 2.82
C ASN A 31 -2.17 11.92 1.51
N PRO A 32 -2.45 13.10 0.86
CA PRO A 32 -3.29 13.15 -0.35
C PRO A 32 -2.51 13.36 -1.69
N SER A 33 -3.26 13.43 -2.80
CA SER A 33 -2.78 13.72 -4.17
C SER A 33 -2.13 15.11 -4.35
N ASP A 34 -2.37 16.03 -3.42
CA ASP A 34 -1.75 17.36 -3.35
C ASP A 34 -0.90 17.49 -2.07
N PRO A 35 0.43 17.38 -2.17
CA PRO A 35 1.31 17.33 -1.02
C PRO A 35 1.54 18.71 -0.36
N GLY A 36 1.00 19.80 -0.92
CA GLY A 36 1.04 21.14 -0.33
C GLY A 36 -0.23 21.54 0.43
N ARG A 37 -1.29 20.72 0.37
CA ARG A 37 -2.60 21.07 0.93
C ARG A 37 -2.55 21.23 2.45
N ALA A 38 -3.04 22.37 2.95
CA ALA A 38 -3.20 22.59 4.39
C ALA A 38 -4.44 21.89 4.93
N THR A 39 -4.26 21.18 6.04
CA THR A 39 -5.36 20.71 6.88
C THR A 39 -5.88 21.85 7.76
N ILE A 40 -4.97 22.69 8.26
CA ILE A 40 -5.26 23.94 8.98
C ILE A 40 -4.29 25.01 8.48
N GLY A 41 -4.75 26.24 8.27
CA GLY A 41 -3.90 27.36 7.86
C GLY A 41 -3.80 27.54 6.34
N GLN A 42 -2.65 28.04 5.87
CA GLN A 42 -2.38 28.29 4.45
C GLN A 42 -1.66 27.10 3.82
N PRO A 43 -1.94 26.74 2.55
CA PRO A 43 -1.18 25.70 1.83
C PRO A 43 0.33 25.99 1.82
N LEU A 44 1.14 24.93 1.86
CA LEU A 44 2.57 25.03 1.58
C LEU A 44 2.79 25.18 0.08
N GLU A 45 3.73 26.02 -0.30
CA GLU A 45 4.17 26.12 -1.69
C GLU A 45 5.39 25.22 -1.91
N LEU A 46 5.26 24.22 -2.80
CA LEU A 46 6.34 23.32 -3.17
C LEU A 46 7.29 23.98 -4.17
N VAL A 47 8.59 23.94 -3.87
CA VAL A 47 9.66 24.21 -4.83
C VAL A 47 10.39 22.89 -5.11
N GLY A 48 10.51 22.50 -6.38
CA GLY A 48 11.10 21.22 -6.79
C GLY A 48 10.06 20.11 -6.96
N THR A 49 10.38 18.89 -6.53
CA THR A 49 9.53 17.70 -6.67
C THR A 49 9.60 16.82 -5.43
N VAL A 50 8.51 16.09 -5.17
CA VAL A 50 8.45 15.07 -4.12
C VAL A 50 8.02 13.72 -4.69
N GLU A 51 8.43 12.64 -4.05
CA GLU A 51 8.01 11.27 -4.38
C GLU A 51 7.04 10.74 -3.33
N LYS A 52 5.99 10.03 -3.75
CA LYS A 52 5.06 9.37 -2.83
C LYS A 52 5.69 8.09 -2.28
N ILE A 53 5.64 7.91 -0.96
CA ILE A 53 6.15 6.73 -0.26
C ILE A 53 5.09 6.18 0.72
N PRO A 54 5.25 4.94 1.22
CA PRO A 54 4.45 4.45 2.34
C PRO A 54 4.60 5.35 3.58
N GLY A 55 3.48 5.59 4.28
CA GLY A 55 3.44 6.38 5.51
C GLY A 55 3.90 5.61 6.75
N VAL A 56 3.57 6.15 7.93
CA VAL A 56 3.93 5.53 9.22
C VAL A 56 3.19 4.19 9.42
N HIS A 57 1.92 4.13 9.04
CA HIS A 57 1.14 2.90 9.02
C HIS A 57 0.97 2.37 7.59
N ALA A 58 0.73 1.06 7.47
CA ALA A 58 0.64 0.38 6.17
C ALA A 58 -0.46 0.91 5.23
N ALA A 59 -1.47 1.60 5.78
CA ALA A 59 -2.56 2.22 5.03
C ALA A 59 -2.32 3.71 4.71
N ASP A 60 -1.29 4.33 5.28
CA ASP A 60 -0.99 5.75 5.10
C ASP A 60 0.01 5.97 3.97
N SER A 61 0.03 7.20 3.44
CA SER A 61 1.05 7.71 2.53
C SER A 61 1.85 8.83 3.20
N ALA A 62 3.06 9.01 2.71
CA ALA A 62 3.93 10.15 3.03
C ALA A 62 4.63 10.62 1.75
N VAL A 63 5.44 11.66 1.86
CA VAL A 63 6.29 12.12 0.75
C VAL A 63 7.76 12.05 1.12
N GLN A 64 8.60 11.66 0.16
CA GLN A 64 10.02 11.89 0.19
C GLN A 64 10.33 13.21 -0.52
N ILE A 65 10.98 14.10 0.19
CA ILE A 65 11.49 15.36 -0.31
C ILE A 65 12.93 15.10 -0.74
N GLY A 66 13.17 15.21 -2.04
CA GLY A 66 14.48 14.97 -2.64
C GLY A 66 15.40 16.19 -2.57
N GLU A 67 16.66 15.97 -2.87
CA GLU A 67 17.71 16.99 -2.89
C GLU A 67 17.29 18.24 -3.70
N GLY A 68 17.42 19.43 -3.08
CA GLY A 68 17.06 20.71 -3.69
C GLY A 68 15.55 21.00 -3.81
N SER A 69 14.69 20.15 -3.24
CA SER A 69 13.25 20.38 -3.14
C SER A 69 12.86 20.78 -1.72
N TYR A 70 11.90 21.68 -1.56
CA TYR A 70 11.53 22.23 -0.25
C TYR A 70 10.13 22.86 -0.26
N TYR A 71 9.63 23.22 0.93
CA TYR A 71 8.35 23.90 1.07
C TYR A 71 8.51 25.30 1.65
N ILE A 72 7.78 26.25 1.07
CA ILE A 72 7.61 27.60 1.61
C ILE A 72 6.37 27.60 2.50
N CYS A 73 6.55 27.97 3.78
CA CYS A 73 5.48 28.01 4.77
C CYS A 73 5.20 29.47 5.19
N THR A 74 4.04 29.98 4.79
CA THR A 74 3.51 31.27 5.28
C THR A 74 2.62 31.01 6.51
N HIS A 75 3.20 31.08 7.70
CA HIS A 75 2.59 30.53 8.91
C HIS A 75 1.49 31.41 9.55
N GLY A 76 1.41 32.70 9.22
CA GLY A 76 0.33 33.59 9.66
C GLY A 76 0.28 33.93 11.16
N ILE A 77 1.38 33.69 11.90
CA ILE A 77 1.48 33.99 13.34
C ILE A 77 1.92 35.45 13.52
N ALA A 78 1.21 36.21 14.36
CA ALA A 78 1.58 37.59 14.68
C ALA A 78 2.77 37.66 15.66
N PRO A 79 3.59 38.73 15.62
CA PRO A 79 4.66 38.95 16.59
C PRO A 79 4.20 38.82 18.05
N ASN A 80 5.00 38.12 18.86
CA ASN A 80 4.66 37.76 20.24
C ASN A 80 5.92 37.74 21.15
N GLY A 81 5.79 37.32 22.41
CA GLY A 81 6.94 37.20 23.32
C GLY A 81 7.66 38.50 23.71
N GLY A 82 7.06 39.67 23.43
CA GLY A 82 7.60 40.98 23.81
C GLY A 82 8.63 41.59 22.85
N GLY A 83 8.83 41.00 21.68
CA GLY A 83 9.67 41.54 20.60
C GLY A 83 8.87 42.07 19.40
N THR A 84 9.56 42.29 18.28
CA THR A 84 8.98 42.74 17.00
C THR A 84 8.74 41.59 16.02
N LYS A 85 9.23 40.38 16.32
CA LYS A 85 9.06 39.15 15.55
C LYS A 85 8.25 38.10 16.32
N VAL A 86 8.00 36.93 15.71
CA VAL A 86 7.41 35.78 16.42
C VAL A 86 8.51 35.08 17.20
N ASN A 87 8.41 35.14 18.53
CA ASN A 87 9.46 34.72 19.46
C ASN A 87 9.03 33.53 20.32
N GLN A 88 7.74 33.20 20.30
CA GLN A 88 7.15 32.08 20.99
C GLN A 88 6.35 31.24 19.99
N TRP A 89 6.75 29.99 19.79
CA TRP A 89 6.11 29.09 18.83
C TRP A 89 6.51 27.64 19.12
N THR A 90 5.77 26.70 18.54
CA THR A 90 6.11 25.27 18.57
C THR A 90 6.00 24.71 17.16
N LEU A 91 6.95 23.89 16.73
CA LEU A 91 6.93 23.20 15.43
C LEU A 91 7.00 21.69 15.68
N LEU A 92 6.10 20.95 15.05
CA LEU A 92 6.06 19.50 14.99
C LEU A 92 6.39 19.05 13.57
N ILE A 93 7.26 18.05 13.45
CA ILE A 93 7.57 17.37 12.18
C ILE A 93 7.58 15.87 12.44
N ASP A 94 6.75 15.13 11.72
CA ASP A 94 6.86 13.68 11.60
C ASP A 94 7.73 13.34 10.40
N PHE A 95 8.87 12.70 10.65
CA PHE A 95 9.85 12.41 9.63
C PHE A 95 10.46 11.01 9.76
N SER A 96 10.93 10.50 8.63
CA SER A 96 11.94 9.44 8.55
C SER A 96 12.95 9.84 7.47
N TYR A 97 13.98 9.04 7.21
CA TYR A 97 14.89 9.29 6.10
C TYR A 97 15.59 8.00 5.69
N PRO A 98 15.97 7.85 4.40
CA PRO A 98 16.81 6.73 3.98
C PRO A 98 18.12 6.67 4.77
N PRO A 99 18.65 5.48 5.12
CA PRO A 99 19.93 5.36 5.80
C PRO A 99 21.09 6.01 5.04
N SER A 100 20.99 6.13 3.72
CA SER A 100 21.96 6.86 2.88
C SER A 100 22.02 8.36 3.16
N SER A 101 20.99 8.95 3.74
CA SER A 101 20.94 10.38 4.07
C SER A 101 21.86 10.77 5.23
N LEU A 102 22.43 9.81 5.95
CA LEU A 102 23.44 10.04 7.01
C LEU A 102 24.89 9.86 6.53
N SER A 103 25.14 9.72 5.22
CA SER A 103 26.49 9.43 4.71
C SER A 103 27.33 10.70 4.45
N ASP A 104 28.51 10.81 5.06
CA ASP A 104 29.37 12.01 4.95
C ASP A 104 29.76 12.36 3.49
N LEU A 105 29.77 13.67 3.23
CA LEU A 105 29.85 14.45 2.00
C LEU A 105 29.70 13.75 0.61
N PRO A 106 28.84 14.31 -0.25
CA PRO A 106 28.17 15.59 -0.03
C PRO A 106 26.84 15.48 0.74
N ASN A 107 26.42 14.29 1.18
CA ASN A 107 25.02 13.99 1.57
C ASN A 107 24.83 13.66 3.07
N GLY A 108 25.46 14.42 3.97
CA GLY A 108 25.53 14.06 5.40
C GLY A 108 24.47 14.68 6.30
N TYR A 109 23.60 15.54 5.78
CA TYR A 109 22.68 16.33 6.57
C TYR A 109 21.25 16.21 6.03
N ASN A 110 20.27 16.14 6.93
CA ASN A 110 18.87 16.35 6.59
C ASN A 110 18.42 17.64 7.25
N ASP A 111 18.31 18.69 6.45
CA ASP A 111 17.85 19.98 6.94
C ASP A 111 16.35 19.97 7.21
N LEU A 112 15.93 20.53 8.34
CA LEU A 112 14.54 20.50 8.79
C LEU A 112 13.83 21.81 8.47
N PHE A 113 14.47 22.93 8.73
CA PHE A 113 13.97 24.26 8.33
C PHE A 113 15.05 25.33 8.43
N GLN A 114 14.84 26.42 7.71
CA GLN A 114 15.58 27.67 7.84
C GLN A 114 14.64 28.87 7.91
N LEU A 115 15.13 29.95 8.49
CA LEU A 115 14.36 31.17 8.71
C LEU A 115 14.68 32.30 7.73
N ASP A 116 15.63 32.09 6.81
CA ASP A 116 15.84 32.98 5.68
C ASP A 116 14.90 32.61 4.53
N PRO A 117 13.91 33.45 4.20
CA PRO A 117 12.98 33.17 3.11
C PRO A 117 13.64 33.21 1.72
N THR A 118 14.91 33.64 1.62
CA THR A 118 15.65 33.65 0.34
C THR A 118 16.43 32.37 0.05
N ASN A 119 16.38 31.39 0.97
CA ASN A 119 17.15 30.15 0.90
C ASN A 119 18.66 30.42 0.73
N ALA A 120 19.20 31.51 1.28
CA ALA A 120 20.61 31.87 1.11
C ALA A 120 21.46 31.48 2.32
N ASP A 121 20.83 31.13 3.43
CA ASP A 121 21.49 30.77 4.70
C ASP A 121 21.45 29.26 4.96
N ASP A 122 22.37 28.80 5.82
CA ASP A 122 22.38 27.43 6.32
C ASP A 122 21.11 27.13 7.14
N SER A 123 20.83 25.83 7.31
CA SER A 123 19.73 25.37 8.13
C SER A 123 19.78 25.91 9.57
N ASP A 124 18.59 26.21 10.11
CA ASP A 124 18.45 26.57 11.50
C ASP A 124 18.35 25.33 12.40
N TRP A 125 17.88 24.21 11.89
CA TRP A 125 17.84 22.92 12.57
C TRP A 125 18.08 21.78 11.58
N THR A 126 19.03 20.91 11.89
CA THR A 126 19.42 19.82 10.99
C THR A 126 19.54 18.50 11.74
N ILE A 127 19.47 17.40 11.02
CA ILE A 127 19.92 16.08 11.44
C ILE A 127 21.27 15.85 10.80
N ASN A 128 22.33 15.81 11.60
CA ASN A 128 23.68 15.60 11.06
C ASN A 128 23.98 14.13 10.75
N SER A 129 25.16 13.86 10.19
CA SER A 129 25.57 12.51 9.75
C SER A 129 25.67 11.46 10.86
N SER A 130 25.62 11.88 12.14
CA SER A 130 25.52 10.97 13.28
C SER A 130 24.07 10.65 13.69
N GLY A 131 23.08 11.18 12.98
CA GLY A 131 21.67 11.15 13.38
C GLY A 131 21.36 12.12 14.53
N ALA A 132 22.23 13.08 14.82
CA ALA A 132 21.98 14.01 15.92
C ALA A 132 21.17 15.23 15.42
N ILE A 133 20.08 15.54 16.12
CA ILE A 133 19.22 16.67 15.83
C ILE A 133 19.76 17.91 16.56
N GLY A 134 19.90 19.02 15.85
CA GLY A 134 20.19 20.32 16.45
C GLY A 134 21.10 21.19 15.60
N ILE A 135 21.67 22.21 16.23
CA ILE A 135 22.64 23.12 15.61
C ILE A 135 23.58 23.70 16.67
N GLY A 136 24.78 24.12 16.28
CA GLY A 136 25.81 24.62 17.21
C GLY A 136 25.35 25.75 18.15
N ALA A 137 24.31 26.52 17.80
CA ALA A 137 23.78 27.59 18.65
C ALA A 137 23.05 27.07 19.90
N VAL A 138 22.40 25.91 19.82
CA VAL A 138 21.56 25.32 20.89
C VAL A 138 22.07 23.99 21.41
N GLY A 139 22.95 23.31 20.68
CA GLY A 139 23.45 21.98 20.99
C GLY A 139 22.93 20.92 20.03
N TYR A 140 23.46 19.70 20.15
CA TYR A 140 23.05 18.53 19.39
C TYR A 140 22.58 17.42 20.34
N SER A 141 21.56 16.67 19.93
CA SER A 141 20.93 15.61 20.72
C SER A 141 21.90 14.49 21.15
N ASN A 142 22.96 14.23 20.41
CA ASN A 142 23.96 13.20 20.75
C ASN A 142 24.72 13.50 22.05
N ALA A 143 24.94 14.78 22.38
CA ALA A 143 25.49 15.19 23.66
C ALA A 143 24.56 14.86 24.84
N HIS A 144 23.30 14.56 24.53
CA HIS A 144 22.24 14.16 25.46
C HIS A 144 21.84 12.69 25.29
N GLY A 145 22.65 11.89 24.58
CA GLY A 145 22.45 10.45 24.44
C GLY A 145 21.39 10.03 23.42
N TYR A 146 20.97 10.93 22.52
CA TYR A 146 19.92 10.65 21.54
C TYR A 146 20.40 10.87 20.09
N THR A 147 20.17 9.88 19.23
CA THR A 147 20.41 9.94 17.78
C THR A 147 19.33 9.17 17.05
N THR A 148 18.85 9.70 15.93
CA THR A 148 17.89 9.05 15.03
C THR A 148 18.59 8.04 14.11
N GLN A 149 17.81 7.10 13.58
CA GLN A 149 18.26 6.07 12.65
C GLN A 149 17.48 6.18 11.32
N GLY A 150 18.11 5.75 10.24
CA GLY A 150 17.42 5.66 8.94
C GLY A 150 16.28 4.64 8.97
N ASP A 151 15.31 4.82 8.08
CA ASP A 151 14.10 4.00 7.94
C ASP A 151 13.26 3.87 9.23
N THR A 152 13.41 4.82 10.16
CA THR A 152 12.60 4.91 11.37
C THR A 152 11.83 6.22 11.38
N TRP A 153 10.53 6.16 11.70
CA TRP A 153 9.66 7.33 11.83
C TRP A 153 9.77 7.93 13.24
N TYR A 154 9.90 9.26 13.31
CA TYR A 154 10.03 10.04 14.54
C TYR A 154 9.09 11.25 14.50
N ARG A 155 8.52 11.61 15.64
CA ARG A 155 7.86 12.91 15.85
C ARG A 155 8.80 13.85 16.56
N MET A 156 9.38 14.81 15.84
CA MET A 156 10.10 15.92 16.48
C MET A 156 9.11 17.00 16.89
N VAL A 157 9.23 17.50 18.12
CA VAL A 157 8.58 18.73 18.56
C VAL A 157 9.63 19.71 19.09
N LEU A 158 9.75 20.86 18.42
CA LEU A 158 10.61 21.97 18.80
C LEU A 158 9.79 23.06 19.46
N VAL A 159 10.07 23.36 20.72
CA VAL A 159 9.43 24.45 21.47
C VAL A 159 10.38 25.64 21.57
N VAL A 160 9.98 26.77 20.99
CA VAL A 160 10.75 27.99 21.00
C VAL A 160 10.08 29.03 21.89
N GLU A 161 10.82 29.51 22.87
CA GLU A 161 10.44 30.66 23.68
C GLU A 161 11.68 31.55 23.87
N ASN A 162 11.95 32.40 22.88
CA ASN A 162 13.14 33.24 22.84
C ASN A 162 13.24 34.14 24.08
N GLY A 163 14.46 34.27 24.61
CA GLY A 163 14.72 34.86 25.91
C GLY A 163 14.48 33.92 27.11
N VAL A 164 13.98 32.70 26.88
CA VAL A 164 13.70 31.73 27.96
C VAL A 164 14.30 30.35 27.65
N ARG A 165 13.87 29.67 26.57
CA ARG A 165 14.20 28.26 26.30
C ARG A 165 14.04 27.85 24.83
N GLN A 166 14.63 26.71 24.48
CA GLN A 166 14.65 26.08 23.16
C GLN A 166 14.61 24.56 23.37
N ASP A 167 13.44 23.97 23.52
CA ASP A 167 13.33 22.59 23.97
C ASP A 167 13.10 21.64 22.79
N LEU A 168 13.88 20.57 22.72
CA LEU A 168 13.68 19.49 21.75
C LEU A 168 12.99 18.32 22.44
N TYR A 169 11.89 17.86 21.85
CA TYR A 169 11.22 16.63 22.19
C TYR A 169 11.22 15.69 20.98
N VAL A 170 11.32 14.38 21.23
CA VAL A 170 11.08 13.37 20.22
C VAL A 170 10.13 12.32 20.78
N ASP A 171 9.08 11.98 20.02
CA ASP A 171 8.04 11.01 20.41
C ASP A 171 7.41 11.30 21.79
N GLY A 172 7.14 12.58 22.06
CA GLY A 172 6.58 13.02 23.34
C GLY A 172 7.58 13.16 24.50
N VAL A 173 8.84 12.75 24.31
CA VAL A 173 9.89 12.73 25.35
C VAL A 173 10.86 13.91 25.19
N GLU A 174 11.15 14.61 26.28
CA GLU A 174 12.14 15.70 26.29
C GLU A 174 13.56 15.15 26.10
N ILE A 175 14.25 15.62 25.06
CA ILE A 175 15.65 15.25 24.80
C ILE A 175 16.59 16.23 25.49
N PHE A 176 16.42 17.53 25.22
CA PHE A 176 17.21 18.57 25.87
C PHE A 176 16.55 19.95 25.83
N LYS A 177 17.08 20.83 26.69
CA LYS A 177 16.80 22.28 26.67
C LYS A 177 18.02 23.01 26.18
N GLY A 178 17.90 23.60 24.99
CA GLY A 178 18.94 24.33 24.30
C GLY A 178 19.27 25.66 24.96
N ASN A 179 20.38 26.26 24.50
CA ASN A 179 20.84 27.55 25.01
C ASN A 179 19.84 28.68 24.70
N GLN A 180 19.63 29.56 25.69
CA GLN A 180 18.80 30.76 25.56
C GLN A 180 19.30 31.66 24.41
N GLN A 181 18.39 32.06 23.53
CA GLN A 181 18.64 33.07 22.49
C GLN A 181 18.04 34.42 22.88
N GLY A 182 18.46 35.50 22.20
CA GLY A 182 17.86 36.83 22.36
C GLY A 182 16.41 36.85 21.86
N VAL A 183 15.59 37.77 22.38
CA VAL A 183 14.15 37.87 22.07
C VAL A 183 13.90 37.90 20.55
N ASP A 184 14.31 38.95 19.83
CA ASP A 184 14.28 38.99 18.36
C ASP A 184 15.58 38.44 17.73
N GLY A 185 16.19 37.44 18.38
CA GLY A 185 17.47 36.82 17.98
C GLY A 185 17.30 35.63 17.04
N ARG A 186 18.25 34.68 17.07
CA ARG A 186 18.10 33.42 16.31
C ARG A 186 16.81 32.71 16.74
N PHE A 187 16.14 32.04 15.79
CA PHE A 187 14.84 31.38 15.97
C PHE A 187 13.62 32.30 16.15
N SER A 188 13.77 33.62 15.98
CA SER A 188 12.60 34.50 15.82
C SER A 188 12.08 34.42 14.39
N LEU A 189 10.81 34.08 14.18
CA LEU A 189 10.26 33.90 12.82
C LEU A 189 9.97 35.25 12.16
N THR A 190 10.22 35.31 10.86
CA THR A 190 9.53 36.24 9.94
C THR A 190 8.25 35.58 9.43
N ASP A 191 7.40 36.27 8.68
CA ASP A 191 6.12 35.74 8.19
C ASP A 191 6.22 34.46 7.35
N VAL A 192 7.43 34.15 6.85
CA VAL A 192 7.74 32.97 6.04
C VAL A 192 8.91 32.20 6.67
N ILE A 193 8.80 30.87 6.66
CA ILE A 193 9.89 29.94 6.92
C ILE A 193 10.00 28.96 5.75
N LEU A 194 11.19 28.42 5.53
CA LEU A 194 11.40 27.35 4.56
C LEU A 194 11.59 26.03 5.28
N LEU A 195 10.86 25.01 4.88
CA LEU A 195 10.94 23.67 5.45
C LEU A 195 11.76 22.77 4.51
N PHE A 196 12.65 21.99 5.12
CA PHE A 196 13.44 20.94 4.47
C PHE A 196 14.51 21.41 3.48
N CYS A 197 15.17 22.56 3.75
CA CYS A 197 16.31 23.00 2.95
C CYS A 197 17.32 23.90 3.69
N ALA A 198 18.51 24.01 3.12
CA ALA A 198 19.56 24.97 3.42
C ALA A 198 20.24 25.54 2.16
N GLY A 199 20.63 26.82 2.21
CA GLY A 199 21.70 27.39 1.40
C GLY A 199 21.56 27.28 -0.13
N ASN A 200 20.35 27.15 -0.67
CA ASN A 200 20.09 26.82 -2.09
C ASN A 200 20.79 25.52 -2.54
N ASN A 201 20.98 24.58 -1.61
CA ASN A 201 21.64 23.30 -1.83
C ASN A 201 23.07 23.43 -2.42
N GLN A 202 23.80 24.48 -2.04
CA GLN A 202 25.13 24.78 -2.61
C GLN A 202 26.20 23.72 -2.27
N ASP A 203 26.08 23.08 -1.12
CA ASP A 203 26.94 22.02 -0.58
C ASP A 203 26.31 20.62 -0.62
N ARG A 204 25.02 20.55 -0.96
CA ARG A 204 24.18 19.33 -1.02
C ARG A 204 23.75 18.76 0.34
N ASP A 205 23.63 19.64 1.33
CA ASP A 205 23.19 19.29 2.68
C ASP A 205 21.65 19.07 2.79
N ASP A 206 20.90 19.14 1.68
CA ASP A 206 19.47 18.76 1.61
C ASP A 206 19.29 17.26 1.31
N ALA A 207 19.88 16.36 2.11
CA ALA A 207 19.73 14.93 1.85
C ALA A 207 18.25 14.49 1.95
N PRO A 208 17.83 13.46 1.19
CA PRO A 208 16.43 13.07 1.13
C PRO A 208 15.81 12.80 2.51
N ILE A 209 14.66 13.40 2.77
CA ILE A 209 13.89 13.23 4.01
C ILE A 209 12.45 12.86 3.68
N ASN A 210 11.90 11.94 4.44
CA ASN A 210 10.52 11.50 4.35
C ASN A 210 9.69 12.27 5.37
N VAL A 211 8.52 12.78 4.99
CA VAL A 211 7.65 13.59 5.86
C VAL A 211 6.22 13.11 5.73
N SER A 212 5.57 12.86 6.86
CA SER A 212 4.15 12.48 6.89
C SER A 212 3.25 13.59 7.42
N SER A 213 3.74 14.42 8.35
CA SER A 213 2.96 15.53 8.90
C SER A 213 3.83 16.67 9.43
N VAL A 214 3.29 17.90 9.38
CA VAL A 214 3.88 19.10 9.99
C VAL A 214 2.80 19.88 10.74
N GLY A 215 3.13 20.45 11.90
CA GLY A 215 2.23 21.32 12.67
C GLY A 215 2.96 22.50 13.29
N ILE A 216 2.36 23.69 13.31
CA ILE A 216 2.94 24.90 13.93
C ILE A 216 1.95 25.61 14.84
N TRP A 217 2.38 26.00 16.05
CA TRP A 217 1.60 26.74 17.03
C TRP A 217 2.19 28.12 17.30
N ASP A 218 1.33 29.08 17.63
CA ASP A 218 1.67 30.47 17.95
C ASP A 218 2.17 30.66 19.40
N ARG A 219 2.50 29.57 20.09
CA ARG A 219 2.92 29.56 21.48
C ARG A 219 3.84 28.39 21.80
N PRO A 220 4.57 28.44 22.93
CA PRO A 220 5.30 27.29 23.41
C PRO A 220 4.32 26.29 24.03
N LEU A 221 4.38 25.03 23.61
CA LEU A 221 3.65 23.95 24.27
C LEU A 221 4.34 23.54 25.59
N SER A 222 3.55 22.99 26.50
CA SER A 222 4.03 22.39 27.74
C SER A 222 4.43 20.93 27.53
N ALA A 223 5.30 20.39 28.39
CA ALA A 223 5.72 18.99 28.31
C ALA A 223 4.52 18.01 28.37
N ALA A 224 3.47 18.33 29.13
CA ALA A 224 2.26 17.50 29.20
C ALA A 224 1.44 17.53 27.91
N GLU A 225 1.35 18.69 27.25
CA GLU A 225 0.71 18.81 25.93
C GLU A 225 1.51 18.01 24.89
N ILE A 226 2.83 18.10 24.92
CA ILE A 226 3.71 17.39 23.98
C ILE A 226 3.66 15.89 24.20
N ALA A 227 3.65 15.42 25.45
CA ALA A 227 3.45 14.00 25.75
C ALA A 227 2.10 13.49 25.20
N SER A 228 1.04 14.31 25.25
CA SER A 228 -0.26 13.95 24.69
C SER A 228 -0.34 14.00 23.16
N LEU A 229 0.68 14.56 22.49
CA LEU A 229 0.81 14.47 21.04
C LEU A 229 1.25 13.08 20.59
N GLY A 230 1.78 12.22 21.46
CA GLY A 230 2.20 10.86 21.08
C GLY A 230 3.40 10.84 20.14
N ARG A 231 3.46 9.82 19.28
CA ARG A 231 4.58 9.51 18.38
C ARG A 231 4.22 9.83 16.94
N ALA A 232 5.16 9.58 16.01
CA ALA A 232 4.84 9.70 14.59
C ALA A 232 3.65 8.81 14.22
N GLY A 233 2.74 9.32 13.39
CA GLY A 233 1.51 8.62 12.99
C GLY A 233 0.30 8.87 13.90
N ASP A 234 0.51 9.24 15.18
CA ASP A 234 -0.60 9.65 16.04
C ASP A 234 -1.17 10.99 15.56
N SER A 235 -2.49 11.10 15.41
CA SER A 235 -3.08 12.36 14.97
C SER A 235 -2.95 13.45 16.06
N PHE A 236 -2.36 14.60 15.72
CA PHE A 236 -2.19 15.74 16.63
C PHE A 236 -3.20 16.87 16.43
N PHE A 237 -4.12 16.72 15.48
CA PHE A 237 -5.16 17.69 15.24
C PHE A 237 -6.49 16.98 15.16
N ARG A 238 -7.53 17.67 15.59
CA ARG A 238 -8.87 17.10 15.70
C ARG A 238 -9.59 17.31 14.38
N ARG A 239 -9.85 16.23 13.63
CA ARG A 239 -10.59 16.30 12.36
C ARG A 239 -12.03 16.74 12.65
N LYS A 240 -12.35 18.00 12.37
CA LYS A 240 -13.70 18.55 12.61
C LYS A 240 -14.68 18.23 11.48
N ARG A 241 -14.16 17.83 10.32
CA ARG A 241 -14.91 17.55 9.08
C ARG A 241 -14.82 16.05 8.78
N ALA A 242 -15.76 15.57 7.96
CA ALA A 242 -15.70 14.23 7.40
C ALA A 242 -14.42 14.07 6.56
N SER A 243 -13.82 12.88 6.60
CA SER A 243 -12.62 12.53 5.83
C SER A 243 -12.75 11.14 5.20
N ASP A 244 -11.72 10.72 4.46
CA ASP A 244 -11.57 9.37 3.91
C ASP A 244 -12.80 8.90 3.11
N PRO A 245 -13.22 9.65 2.08
CA PRO A 245 -14.40 9.33 1.29
C PRO A 245 -14.22 8.01 0.52
N ILE A 246 -15.29 7.23 0.44
CA ILE A 246 -15.45 6.12 -0.50
C ILE A 246 -16.78 6.36 -1.24
N PRO A 247 -16.78 6.47 -2.58
CA PRO A 247 -15.62 6.46 -3.47
C PRO A 247 -14.59 7.55 -3.15
N ALA A 248 -13.30 7.24 -3.33
CA ALA A 248 -12.22 8.20 -3.13
C ALA A 248 -12.39 9.43 -4.04
N ASP A 249 -11.95 10.59 -3.57
CA ASP A 249 -12.05 11.82 -4.36
C ASP A 249 -11.26 11.72 -5.68
N GLY A 250 -11.92 12.05 -6.78
CA GLY A 250 -11.41 11.91 -8.14
C GLY A 250 -11.40 10.49 -8.69
N ALA A 251 -11.95 9.49 -7.98
CA ALA A 251 -11.97 8.10 -8.44
C ALA A 251 -12.70 7.96 -9.79
N GLY A 252 -12.09 7.22 -10.72
CA GLY A 252 -12.72 6.83 -11.98
C GLY A 252 -13.16 5.38 -11.96
N ASP A 253 -14.00 5.00 -12.92
CA ASP A 253 -14.47 3.63 -13.13
C ASP A 253 -15.20 3.01 -11.91
N VAL A 254 -15.89 3.85 -11.14
CA VAL A 254 -16.63 3.44 -9.94
C VAL A 254 -17.90 2.65 -10.32
N PRO A 255 -18.19 1.50 -9.69
CA PRO A 255 -19.42 0.77 -9.94
C PRO A 255 -20.69 1.63 -9.76
N ILE A 256 -21.68 1.43 -10.61
CA ILE A 256 -22.96 2.18 -10.51
C ILE A 256 -23.82 1.82 -9.29
N THR A 257 -23.37 0.84 -8.50
CA THR A 257 -24.00 0.36 -7.27
C THR A 257 -23.17 0.70 -6.03
N THR A 258 -22.23 1.63 -6.14
CA THR A 258 -21.37 2.02 -5.01
C THR A 258 -22.09 2.98 -4.07
N ASP A 259 -22.10 2.61 -2.80
CA ASP A 259 -22.56 3.47 -1.71
C ASP A 259 -21.49 4.49 -1.30
N LEU A 260 -21.94 5.58 -0.68
CA LEU A 260 -21.06 6.59 -0.11
C LEU A 260 -20.73 6.24 1.34
N THR A 261 -19.45 6.22 1.70
CA THR A 261 -18.99 6.09 3.10
C THR A 261 -17.87 7.06 3.43
N TRP A 262 -17.75 7.47 4.69
CA TRP A 262 -16.73 8.42 5.14
C TRP A 262 -16.29 8.11 6.58
N THR A 263 -15.20 8.73 7.02
CA THR A 263 -14.81 8.82 8.42
C THR A 263 -15.43 10.08 9.02
N ALA A 264 -16.15 9.94 10.13
CA ALA A 264 -16.80 11.05 10.82
C ALA A 264 -15.78 12.03 11.45
N GLY A 265 -16.13 13.32 11.47
CA GLY A 265 -15.41 14.31 12.27
C GLY A 265 -15.52 14.03 13.78
N GLU A 266 -14.46 14.28 14.55
CA GLU A 266 -14.33 13.94 15.98
C GLU A 266 -15.45 14.52 16.87
N TYR A 267 -15.96 15.71 16.52
CA TYR A 267 -16.99 16.39 17.29
C TYR A 267 -18.41 16.16 16.78
N ALA A 268 -18.56 15.42 15.69
CA ALA A 268 -19.85 15.17 15.07
C ALA A 268 -20.81 14.50 16.06
N GLY A 269 -22.01 15.05 16.14
CA GLY A 269 -23.17 14.40 16.73
C GLY A 269 -24.12 13.86 15.66
N THR A 270 -24.17 14.51 14.50
CA THR A 270 -24.92 14.07 13.33
C THR A 270 -24.30 14.51 12.01
N HIS A 271 -24.67 13.87 10.89
CA HIS A 271 -24.21 14.19 9.53
C HIS A 271 -25.34 14.71 8.63
N ASN A 272 -25.02 15.64 7.73
CA ASN A 272 -25.86 15.98 6.57
C ASN A 272 -25.11 15.65 5.28
N VAL A 273 -25.76 14.95 4.35
CA VAL A 273 -25.11 14.41 3.15
C VAL A 273 -25.77 15.01 1.90
N TYR A 274 -24.93 15.52 1.00
CA TYR A 274 -25.32 16.11 -0.28
C TYR A 274 -24.66 15.35 -1.42
N PHE A 275 -25.40 15.09 -2.49
CA PHE A 275 -24.99 14.29 -3.64
C PHE A 275 -25.69 14.80 -4.91
N GLY A 276 -24.95 14.93 -6.02
CA GLY A 276 -25.52 15.35 -7.29
C GLY A 276 -24.49 15.42 -8.42
N SER A 277 -24.92 15.78 -9.63
CA SER A 277 -24.04 15.89 -10.82
C SER A 277 -23.48 17.31 -11.06
N SER A 278 -23.74 18.26 -10.15
CA SER A 278 -23.26 19.63 -10.23
C SER A 278 -22.44 19.97 -8.99
N TRP A 279 -21.15 20.26 -9.20
CA TRP A 279 -20.25 20.70 -8.14
C TRP A 279 -20.80 21.93 -7.40
N ASP A 280 -21.21 22.98 -8.15
CA ASP A 280 -21.73 24.22 -7.58
C ASP A 280 -22.95 24.00 -6.68
N GLN A 281 -23.86 23.08 -7.03
CA GLN A 281 -25.06 22.80 -6.23
C GLN A 281 -24.74 22.02 -4.95
N VAL A 282 -23.77 21.10 -5.01
CA VAL A 282 -23.31 20.35 -3.85
C VAL A 282 -22.56 21.28 -2.89
N ASP A 283 -21.65 22.10 -3.41
CA ASP A 283 -20.92 23.12 -2.64
C ASP A 283 -21.88 24.13 -1.98
N ALA A 284 -22.93 24.56 -2.68
CA ALA A 284 -23.92 25.47 -2.12
C ALA A 284 -24.87 24.85 -1.07
N ALA A 285 -24.76 23.55 -0.75
CA ALA A 285 -25.70 22.83 0.11
C ALA A 285 -27.16 22.91 -0.41
N ASP A 286 -27.35 22.89 -1.73
CA ASP A 286 -28.69 23.05 -2.33
C ASP A 286 -29.64 21.97 -1.77
N PRO A 287 -30.85 22.34 -1.28
CA PRO A 287 -31.83 21.36 -0.82
C PRO A 287 -32.15 20.24 -1.84
N ALA A 288 -31.95 20.48 -3.14
CA ALA A 288 -32.13 19.48 -4.20
C ALA A 288 -31.06 18.39 -4.22
N THR A 289 -29.85 18.65 -3.68
CA THR A 289 -28.76 17.66 -3.61
C THR A 289 -28.72 16.93 -2.27
N ARG A 290 -29.50 17.35 -1.28
CA ARG A 290 -29.49 16.74 0.06
C ARG A 290 -30.16 15.36 0.05
N VAL A 291 -29.35 14.32 0.21
CA VAL A 291 -29.80 12.91 0.24
C VAL A 291 -30.01 12.40 1.67
N ALA A 292 -29.37 13.01 2.66
CA ALA A 292 -29.61 12.71 4.07
C ALA A 292 -29.41 13.93 4.97
N GLU A 293 -30.13 14.00 6.10
CA GLU A 293 -30.06 15.10 7.07
C GLU A 293 -30.18 14.54 8.49
N GLY A 294 -29.28 14.96 9.38
CA GLY A 294 -29.29 14.55 10.79
C GLY A 294 -29.04 13.07 11.03
N LEU A 295 -28.25 12.39 10.19
CA LEU A 295 -27.83 11.00 10.41
C LEU A 295 -27.06 10.91 11.73
N ALA A 296 -27.27 9.84 12.50
CA ALA A 296 -26.53 9.65 13.76
C ALA A 296 -25.03 9.43 13.52
N LEU A 297 -24.19 9.78 14.50
CA LEU A 297 -22.72 9.68 14.43
C LEU A 297 -22.19 8.30 13.98
N ASP A 298 -22.87 7.22 14.34
CA ASP A 298 -22.49 5.85 13.99
C ASP A 298 -22.95 5.43 12.58
N VAL A 299 -23.64 6.32 11.86
CA VAL A 299 -24.14 6.09 10.50
C VAL A 299 -23.29 6.88 9.51
N THR A 300 -22.17 6.27 9.10
CA THR A 300 -21.21 6.85 8.15
C THR A 300 -21.33 6.27 6.73
N ARG A 301 -22.57 5.89 6.35
CA ARG A 301 -22.90 5.31 5.03
C ARG A 301 -24.23 5.82 4.52
N VAL A 302 -24.30 6.10 3.22
CA VAL A 302 -25.53 6.39 2.48
C VAL A 302 -25.59 5.54 1.21
N ASP A 303 -26.68 4.79 1.06
CA ASP A 303 -27.02 4.06 -0.16
C ASP A 303 -27.52 5.03 -1.24
N ILE A 304 -26.93 4.95 -2.42
CA ILE A 304 -27.33 5.73 -3.60
C ILE A 304 -27.83 4.73 -4.65
N GLU A 305 -29.15 4.50 -4.63
CA GLU A 305 -29.81 3.33 -5.24
C GLU A 305 -29.38 3.03 -6.70
N GLN A 306 -29.16 4.04 -7.54
CA GLN A 306 -28.67 3.82 -8.89
C GLN A 306 -27.98 5.04 -9.51
N LEU A 307 -26.82 4.81 -10.10
CA LEU A 307 -26.02 5.82 -10.80
C LEU A 307 -26.06 5.61 -12.32
N ASP A 308 -25.90 6.70 -13.07
CA ASP A 308 -25.77 6.67 -14.53
C ASP A 308 -24.34 6.29 -14.94
N TYR A 309 -24.17 5.51 -16.01
CA TYR A 309 -22.86 5.12 -16.52
C TYR A 309 -22.06 6.30 -17.10
N GLY A 310 -20.77 6.34 -16.81
CA GLY A 310 -19.83 7.36 -17.30
C GLY A 310 -20.12 8.78 -16.77
N GLN A 311 -21.02 8.92 -15.80
CA GLN A 311 -21.39 10.20 -15.20
C GLN A 311 -20.46 10.51 -14.03
N THR A 312 -19.96 11.74 -14.00
CA THR A 312 -19.27 12.29 -12.82
C THR A 312 -20.29 12.82 -11.82
N TYR A 313 -20.17 12.41 -10.56
CA TYR A 313 -20.96 12.91 -9.44
C TYR A 313 -20.07 13.60 -8.42
N TYR A 314 -20.69 14.49 -7.65
CA TYR A 314 -20.10 15.28 -6.57
C TYR A 314 -20.87 15.03 -5.29
N TRP A 315 -20.18 14.99 -4.16
CA TRP A 315 -20.81 14.79 -2.87
C TRP A 315 -20.02 15.41 -1.73
N ARG A 316 -20.72 15.69 -0.64
CA ARG A 316 -20.16 16.32 0.56
C ARG A 316 -20.89 15.84 1.79
N VAL A 317 -20.18 15.76 2.91
CA VAL A 317 -20.74 15.52 4.23
C VAL A 317 -20.45 16.69 5.16
N ASP A 318 -21.50 17.37 5.63
CA ASP A 318 -21.37 18.37 6.67
C ASP A 318 -21.52 17.72 8.04
N GLU A 319 -20.56 17.97 8.93
CA GLU A 319 -20.55 17.48 10.30
C GLU A 319 -21.23 18.45 11.25
N VAL A 320 -22.19 17.98 12.04
CA VAL A 320 -22.93 18.81 13.00
C VAL A 320 -22.57 18.40 14.41
N ASN A 321 -22.00 19.31 15.20
CA ASN A 321 -21.57 19.04 16.56
C ASN A 321 -22.68 18.53 17.48
N ALA A 322 -22.29 17.73 18.46
CA ALA A 322 -23.16 17.36 19.57
C ALA A 322 -23.65 18.60 20.37
N THR A 323 -24.72 18.43 21.14
CA THR A 323 -25.25 19.49 22.00
C THR A 323 -24.23 19.93 23.06
N PRO A 324 -24.19 21.21 23.46
CA PRO A 324 -25.14 22.28 23.12
C PRO A 324 -24.76 23.12 21.88
N ASP A 325 -23.54 22.95 21.36
CA ASP A 325 -22.94 23.85 20.38
C ASP A 325 -23.61 23.75 19.00
N ARG A 326 -23.87 22.53 18.50
CA ARG A 326 -24.52 22.30 17.19
C ARG A 326 -23.91 23.06 16.02
N THR A 327 -22.64 23.48 16.14
CA THR A 327 -21.88 24.07 15.06
C THR A 327 -21.84 23.11 13.88
N VAL A 328 -22.06 23.63 12.68
CA VAL A 328 -21.93 22.87 11.43
C VAL A 328 -20.54 23.13 10.88
N PHE A 329 -19.78 22.06 10.68
CA PHE A 329 -18.55 22.06 9.91
C PHE A 329 -18.87 21.57 8.51
N GLU A 330 -18.85 22.51 7.56
CA GLU A 330 -19.01 22.22 6.15
C GLU A 330 -17.97 21.19 5.69
N GLY A 331 -18.37 20.19 4.90
CA GLY A 331 -17.42 19.20 4.35
C GLY A 331 -16.61 19.73 3.16
N ASP A 332 -15.62 18.96 2.73
CA ASP A 332 -15.02 19.15 1.41
C ASP A 332 -15.93 18.53 0.34
N VAL A 333 -15.96 19.09 -0.87
CA VAL A 333 -16.70 18.51 -2.00
C VAL A 333 -15.81 17.50 -2.72
N TRP A 334 -16.19 16.24 -2.64
CA TRP A 334 -15.53 15.13 -3.32
C TRP A 334 -16.23 14.78 -4.63
N SER A 335 -15.51 14.13 -5.54
CA SER A 335 -16.03 13.71 -6.84
C SER A 335 -15.65 12.28 -7.18
N PHE A 336 -16.45 11.63 -8.04
CA PHE A 336 -16.05 10.38 -8.70
C PHE A 336 -16.78 10.22 -10.03
N THR A 337 -16.22 9.42 -10.93
CA THR A 337 -16.81 9.08 -12.23
C THR A 337 -17.14 7.60 -12.27
N THR A 338 -18.40 7.31 -12.56
CA THR A 338 -18.88 5.94 -12.69
C THR A 338 -18.31 5.24 -13.91
N GLU A 339 -18.34 3.92 -13.87
CA GLU A 339 -17.91 3.07 -14.97
C GLU A 339 -18.64 3.38 -16.28
N PRO A 340 -17.98 3.27 -17.44
CA PRO A 340 -18.68 3.34 -18.72
C PRO A 340 -19.57 2.11 -18.91
N PHE A 341 -20.59 2.26 -19.76
CA PHE A 341 -21.48 1.16 -20.11
C PHE A 341 -20.73 0.03 -20.87
N ALA A 342 -19.80 0.42 -21.74
CA ALA A 342 -18.99 -0.48 -22.55
C ALA A 342 -17.53 -0.02 -22.61
N TYR A 343 -16.61 -0.96 -22.82
CA TYR A 343 -15.16 -0.74 -22.83
C TYR A 343 -14.56 -1.11 -24.19
N PRO A 344 -13.45 -0.48 -24.60
CA PRO A 344 -12.76 -0.87 -25.83
C PRO A 344 -12.12 -2.25 -25.70
N VAL A 345 -12.25 -3.07 -26.74
CA VAL A 345 -11.47 -4.31 -26.90
C VAL A 345 -10.03 -3.93 -27.24
N ALA A 346 -9.05 -4.41 -26.46
CA ALA A 346 -7.64 -4.06 -26.64
C ALA A 346 -6.90 -5.03 -27.57
N ASN A 347 -7.04 -6.34 -27.34
CA ASN A 347 -6.25 -7.36 -28.03
C ASN A 347 -6.93 -7.77 -29.34
N ILE A 348 -6.70 -7.00 -30.40
CA ILE A 348 -7.30 -7.22 -31.73
C ILE A 348 -6.21 -7.56 -32.75
N VAL A 349 -6.42 -8.64 -33.51
CA VAL A 349 -5.62 -8.98 -34.69
C VAL A 349 -6.42 -8.67 -35.95
N ALA A 350 -5.95 -7.72 -36.75
CA ALA A 350 -6.56 -7.35 -38.02
C ALA A 350 -5.90 -8.11 -39.19
N THR A 351 -6.72 -8.68 -40.08
CA THR A 351 -6.29 -9.40 -41.29
C THR A 351 -7.17 -9.03 -42.48
N THR A 352 -6.66 -9.20 -43.70
CA THR A 352 -7.40 -8.92 -44.94
C THR A 352 -6.98 -9.90 -46.03
N ASN A 353 -7.87 -10.19 -46.99
CA ASN A 353 -7.46 -10.81 -48.25
C ASN A 353 -6.87 -9.79 -49.24
N GLY A 354 -6.98 -8.50 -48.96
CA GLY A 354 -6.56 -7.42 -49.85
C GLY A 354 -5.05 -7.28 -50.01
N ILE A 355 -4.63 -6.87 -51.19
CA ILE A 355 -3.23 -6.57 -51.49
C ILE A 355 -2.95 -5.13 -51.07
N SER A 356 -2.06 -4.96 -50.09
CA SER A 356 -1.70 -3.66 -49.49
C SER A 356 -0.20 -3.39 -49.67
N ASP A 357 0.19 -2.12 -49.67
CA ASP A 357 1.59 -1.75 -49.52
C ASP A 357 2.09 -2.10 -48.11
N PRO A 358 3.38 -2.42 -47.89
CA PRO A 358 3.89 -2.87 -46.60
C PRO A 358 3.69 -1.89 -45.43
N THR A 359 3.46 -0.60 -45.72
CA THR A 359 3.25 0.46 -44.72
C THR A 359 1.77 0.77 -44.47
N ALA A 360 0.86 0.13 -45.21
CA ALA A 360 -0.58 0.39 -45.19
C ALA A 360 -1.36 -0.91 -44.92
N GLY A 361 -0.82 -1.79 -44.07
CA GLY A 361 -1.41 -3.08 -43.70
C GLY A 361 -2.66 -2.94 -42.82
N PRO A 362 -3.42 -4.03 -42.64
CA PRO A 362 -4.68 -4.00 -41.88
C PRO A 362 -4.48 -3.63 -40.40
N GLU A 363 -3.31 -3.87 -39.83
CA GLU A 363 -2.96 -3.49 -38.45
C GLU A 363 -3.12 -1.98 -38.18
N LYS A 364 -3.04 -1.15 -39.24
CA LYS A 364 -3.25 0.30 -39.14
C LYS A 364 -4.64 0.69 -38.65
N THR A 365 -5.60 -0.22 -38.77
CA THR A 365 -6.98 0.03 -38.32
C THR A 365 -7.20 -0.17 -36.83
N ILE A 366 -6.22 -0.70 -36.09
CA ILE A 366 -6.35 -1.02 -34.67
C ILE A 366 -5.12 -0.62 -33.84
N ASP A 367 -4.08 -0.04 -34.47
CA ASP A 367 -2.84 0.33 -33.80
C ASP A 367 -2.84 1.76 -33.27
N GLY A 368 -3.95 2.50 -33.44
CA GLY A 368 -4.09 3.89 -33.03
C GLY A 368 -3.20 4.84 -33.83
N SER A 369 -2.57 4.40 -34.91
CA SER A 369 -1.74 5.28 -35.73
C SER A 369 -2.60 6.41 -36.28
N GLY A 370 -2.08 7.64 -36.20
CA GLY A 370 -2.82 8.82 -36.64
C GLY A 370 -3.89 9.32 -35.66
N MET A 371 -4.18 8.63 -34.55
CA MET A 371 -5.07 9.11 -33.50
C MET A 371 -4.37 10.12 -32.58
N ASN A 372 -5.10 11.15 -32.14
CA ASN A 372 -4.64 12.11 -31.12
C ASN A 372 -5.42 11.95 -29.80
N ALA A 373 -5.06 12.76 -28.80
CA ALA A 373 -5.69 12.73 -27.48
C ALA A 373 -7.17 13.15 -27.48
N ASP A 374 -7.65 13.82 -28.54
CA ASP A 374 -9.03 14.28 -28.70
C ASP A 374 -9.89 13.28 -29.50
N ASP A 375 -9.42 12.04 -29.68
CA ASP A 375 -10.06 10.98 -30.45
C ASP A 375 -10.28 11.33 -31.95
N GLN A 376 -9.35 12.11 -32.51
CA GLN A 376 -9.35 12.52 -33.92
C GLN A 376 -8.24 11.82 -34.69
N HIS A 377 -8.56 11.36 -35.90
CA HIS A 377 -7.63 10.75 -36.82
C HIS A 377 -7.03 11.78 -37.80
N SER A 378 -5.73 11.68 -38.04
CA SER A 378 -4.97 12.51 -38.96
C SER A 378 -5.31 12.26 -40.44
N THR A 379 -4.68 13.02 -41.34
CA THR A 379 -4.74 12.79 -42.79
C THR A 379 -3.51 12.07 -43.36
N ASP A 380 -2.66 11.51 -42.50
CA ASP A 380 -1.42 10.82 -42.92
C ASP A 380 -1.75 9.44 -43.50
N SER A 381 -1.46 9.24 -44.79
CA SER A 381 -1.73 7.98 -45.48
C SER A 381 -0.96 6.78 -44.93
N THR A 382 0.13 6.99 -44.19
CA THR A 382 0.93 5.91 -43.57
C THR A 382 0.32 5.40 -42.25
N ALA A 383 -0.69 6.11 -41.75
CA ALA A 383 -1.46 5.75 -40.56
C ALA A 383 -2.80 5.08 -40.90
N MET A 384 -2.95 4.55 -42.12
CA MET A 384 -4.23 4.02 -42.60
C MET A 384 -4.03 2.74 -43.40
N TRP A 385 -5.00 1.85 -43.33
CA TRP A 385 -5.05 0.67 -44.18
C TRP A 385 -5.56 1.05 -45.57
N LEU A 386 -4.90 0.55 -46.63
CA LEU A 386 -5.34 0.73 -48.01
C LEU A 386 -5.02 -0.53 -48.82
N ALA A 387 -6.04 -1.12 -49.43
CA ALA A 387 -5.91 -2.37 -50.18
C ALA A 387 -6.65 -2.38 -51.51
N ARG A 388 -6.26 -3.31 -52.39
CA ARG A 388 -7.01 -3.73 -53.59
C ARG A 388 -7.58 -5.13 -53.38
N ALA A 389 -8.77 -5.38 -53.91
CA ALA A 389 -9.34 -6.71 -53.95
C ALA A 389 -8.46 -7.67 -54.77
N PRO A 390 -8.29 -8.94 -54.35
CA PRO A 390 -7.75 -9.99 -55.19
C PRO A 390 -8.60 -10.21 -56.44
N GLU A 391 -8.00 -10.76 -57.50
CA GLU A 391 -8.71 -11.01 -58.75
C GLU A 391 -9.85 -12.02 -58.56
N GLY A 392 -11.09 -11.61 -58.85
CA GLY A 392 -12.27 -12.48 -58.80
C GLY A 392 -12.88 -12.67 -57.40
N GLU A 393 -12.36 -11.99 -56.37
CA GLU A 393 -12.86 -12.06 -55.00
C GLU A 393 -13.34 -10.70 -54.49
N ALA A 394 -14.28 -10.71 -53.55
CA ALA A 394 -14.63 -9.51 -52.80
C ALA A 394 -13.52 -9.19 -51.78
N LEU A 395 -13.18 -7.91 -51.63
CA LEU A 395 -12.27 -7.46 -50.57
C LEU A 395 -12.96 -7.61 -49.22
N TYR A 396 -12.24 -8.07 -48.20
CA TYR A 396 -12.70 -8.02 -46.82
C TYR A 396 -11.56 -7.65 -45.86
N ILE A 397 -11.94 -7.08 -44.73
CA ILE A 397 -11.08 -6.96 -43.55
C ILE A 397 -11.76 -7.68 -42.38
N GLN A 398 -10.96 -8.35 -41.56
CA GLN A 398 -11.38 -9.19 -40.46
C GLN A 398 -10.60 -8.85 -39.20
N TYR A 399 -11.28 -8.90 -38.07
CA TYR A 399 -10.76 -8.66 -36.74
C TYR A 399 -10.98 -9.92 -35.90
N GLU A 400 -9.92 -10.41 -35.29
CA GLU A 400 -9.93 -11.51 -34.32
C GLU A 400 -9.64 -10.95 -32.92
N PHE A 401 -10.42 -11.37 -31.94
CA PHE A 401 -10.22 -11.05 -30.54
C PHE A 401 -9.59 -12.21 -29.77
N ASP A 402 -8.96 -11.90 -28.64
CA ASP A 402 -8.31 -12.88 -27.76
C ASP A 402 -9.29 -13.86 -27.10
N ARG A 403 -10.54 -13.44 -26.91
CA ARG A 403 -11.63 -14.26 -26.36
C ARG A 403 -12.97 -13.89 -26.99
N LEU A 404 -14.01 -14.61 -26.59
CA LEU A 404 -15.38 -14.26 -26.90
C LEU A 404 -15.78 -12.99 -26.13
N TYR A 405 -16.36 -12.00 -26.80
CA TYR A 405 -16.86 -10.78 -26.18
C TYR A 405 -18.36 -10.58 -26.42
N LYS A 406 -19.06 -9.99 -25.45
CA LYS A 406 -20.43 -9.45 -25.62
C LYS A 406 -20.32 -8.07 -26.29
N LEU A 407 -20.26 -8.03 -27.61
CA LEU A 407 -20.00 -6.79 -28.37
C LEU A 407 -21.16 -5.79 -28.25
N HIS A 408 -20.81 -4.53 -27.94
CA HIS A 408 -21.74 -3.42 -27.86
C HIS A 408 -21.86 -2.70 -29.20
N GLU A 409 -20.75 -2.16 -29.71
CA GLU A 409 -20.70 -1.26 -30.84
C GLU A 409 -19.33 -1.30 -31.54
N MET A 410 -19.30 -1.05 -32.85
CA MET A 410 -18.09 -0.79 -33.61
C MET A 410 -18.09 0.64 -34.14
N LEU A 411 -17.09 1.43 -33.74
CA LEU A 411 -16.85 2.78 -34.23
C LEU A 411 -15.88 2.72 -35.41
N VAL A 412 -16.20 3.43 -36.50
CA VAL A 412 -15.41 3.41 -37.73
C VAL A 412 -14.96 4.82 -38.10
N TRP A 413 -13.64 4.97 -38.22
CA TRP A 413 -12.98 6.06 -38.94
C TRP A 413 -12.65 5.57 -40.35
N ASN A 414 -13.31 6.15 -41.33
CA ASN A 414 -13.11 5.81 -42.73
C ASN A 414 -11.81 6.43 -43.27
N TYR A 415 -11.32 5.97 -44.42
CA TYR A 415 -10.03 6.43 -44.98
C TYR A 415 -9.98 7.95 -45.16
N ASN A 416 -9.08 8.63 -44.44
CA ASN A 416 -9.12 10.09 -44.23
C ASN A 416 -7.96 10.87 -44.88
N VAL A 417 -7.41 10.41 -46.01
CA VAL A 417 -6.33 11.17 -46.67
C VAL A 417 -6.79 12.57 -47.10
N GLN A 418 -5.88 13.54 -47.19
CA GLN A 418 -6.17 14.94 -47.52
C GLN A 418 -6.99 15.13 -48.82
N PHE A 419 -6.92 14.19 -49.77
CA PHE A 419 -7.65 14.22 -51.03
C PHE A 419 -8.82 13.23 -51.10
N GLU A 420 -9.31 12.72 -49.96
CA GLU A 420 -10.37 11.72 -49.92
C GLU A 420 -11.63 12.16 -50.68
N MET A 421 -12.02 13.43 -50.58
CA MET A 421 -13.18 13.97 -51.30
C MET A 421 -13.06 13.90 -52.84
N LEU A 422 -11.84 13.73 -53.37
CA LEU A 422 -11.58 13.55 -54.81
C LEU A 422 -11.32 12.08 -55.17
N LEU A 423 -10.63 11.34 -54.29
CA LEU A 423 -10.17 9.98 -54.56
C LEU A 423 -11.21 8.91 -54.23
N GLY A 424 -11.96 9.09 -53.14
CA GLY A 424 -12.99 8.16 -52.69
C GLY A 424 -12.43 6.79 -52.28
N PHE A 425 -11.29 6.74 -51.59
CA PHE A 425 -10.72 5.47 -51.14
C PHE A 425 -11.43 4.91 -49.91
N GLY A 426 -12.29 5.71 -49.24
CA GLY A 426 -13.13 5.22 -48.17
C GLY A 426 -14.11 4.14 -48.64
N LEU A 427 -14.38 3.19 -47.73
CA LEU A 427 -15.44 2.20 -47.88
C LEU A 427 -16.81 2.88 -47.86
N ARG A 428 -17.75 2.43 -48.69
CA ARG A 428 -19.12 2.96 -48.70
C ARG A 428 -20.12 1.88 -48.27
N ASP A 429 -20.41 0.90 -49.12
CA ASP A 429 -21.32 -0.17 -48.76
C ASP A 429 -20.50 -1.38 -48.28
N VAL A 430 -20.81 -1.89 -47.08
CA VAL A 430 -20.17 -3.09 -46.53
C VAL A 430 -21.21 -4.05 -45.96
N THR A 431 -20.93 -5.35 -46.01
CA THR A 431 -21.67 -6.37 -45.26
C THR A 431 -20.87 -6.72 -44.03
N VAL A 432 -21.46 -6.53 -42.84
CA VAL A 432 -20.84 -6.87 -41.55
C VAL A 432 -21.31 -8.26 -41.14
N ALA A 433 -20.36 -9.12 -40.77
CA ALA A 433 -20.62 -10.46 -40.25
C ALA A 433 -19.77 -10.72 -38.99
N TYR A 434 -20.23 -11.62 -38.14
CA TYR A 434 -19.54 -12.02 -36.92
C TYR A 434 -19.50 -13.54 -36.76
N SER A 435 -18.58 -14.02 -35.94
CA SER A 435 -18.38 -15.44 -35.66
C SER A 435 -17.78 -15.66 -34.27
N GLU A 436 -18.07 -16.80 -33.66
CA GLU A 436 -17.47 -17.26 -32.41
C GLU A 436 -16.21 -18.11 -32.65
N ASP A 437 -16.13 -18.79 -33.80
CA ASP A 437 -15.11 -19.80 -34.12
C ASP A 437 -14.24 -19.46 -35.36
N GLY A 438 -14.62 -18.43 -36.11
CA GLY A 438 -13.94 -18.01 -37.35
C GLY A 438 -14.31 -18.85 -38.58
N GLU A 439 -15.10 -19.91 -38.41
CA GLU A 439 -15.54 -20.84 -39.46
C GLU A 439 -17.00 -20.59 -39.85
N ASN A 440 -17.87 -20.45 -38.85
CA ASN A 440 -19.31 -20.24 -39.00
C ASN A 440 -19.65 -18.77 -38.83
N TRP A 441 -20.07 -18.12 -39.92
CA TRP A 441 -20.32 -16.68 -39.96
C TRP A 441 -21.81 -16.36 -40.00
N THR A 442 -22.25 -15.44 -39.14
CA THR A 442 -23.60 -14.86 -39.16
C THR A 442 -23.53 -13.43 -39.67
N THR A 443 -24.40 -13.08 -40.62
CA THR A 443 -24.49 -11.71 -41.13
C THR A 443 -25.25 -10.83 -40.14
N LEU A 444 -24.62 -9.74 -39.70
CA LEU A 444 -25.26 -8.69 -38.91
C LEU A 444 -26.15 -7.82 -39.80
N GLY A 445 -25.65 -7.43 -40.98
CA GLY A 445 -26.40 -6.67 -41.97
C GLY A 445 -25.50 -5.92 -42.96
N ASP A 446 -26.14 -5.27 -43.92
CA ASP A 446 -25.49 -4.32 -44.83
C ASP A 446 -25.52 -2.91 -44.22
N VAL A 447 -24.38 -2.22 -44.27
CA VAL A 447 -24.19 -0.88 -43.69
C VAL A 447 -23.57 0.05 -44.73
N GLU A 448 -24.13 1.24 -44.87
CA GLU A 448 -23.50 2.36 -45.59
C GLU A 448 -22.66 3.17 -44.61
N LEU A 449 -21.34 3.19 -44.80
CA LEU A 449 -20.39 3.97 -44.02
C LEU A 449 -20.34 5.41 -44.52
N ALA A 450 -20.20 6.37 -43.62
CA ALA A 450 -19.99 7.76 -43.98
C ALA A 450 -18.58 8.00 -44.53
N GLN A 451 -18.46 8.85 -45.55
CA GLN A 451 -17.15 9.25 -46.09
C GLN A 451 -16.39 10.09 -45.04
N ALA A 452 -15.06 9.95 -45.00
CA ALA A 452 -14.23 10.75 -44.10
C ALA A 452 -14.20 12.23 -44.50
N THR A 453 -13.84 13.10 -43.56
CA THR A 453 -13.89 14.56 -43.76
C THR A 453 -12.68 15.12 -44.52
N ALA A 454 -11.62 14.34 -44.71
CA ALA A 454 -10.32 14.76 -45.24
C ALA A 454 -9.64 15.87 -44.40
N THR A 455 -9.87 15.86 -43.08
CA THR A 455 -9.30 16.84 -42.14
C THR A 455 -8.55 16.16 -41.00
N GLY A 456 -7.59 16.85 -40.39
CA GLY A 456 -6.85 16.33 -39.24
C GLY A 456 -7.65 16.30 -37.93
N THR A 457 -8.91 16.75 -37.94
CA THR A 457 -9.82 16.76 -36.79
C THR A 457 -10.95 15.74 -36.97
N TYR A 458 -10.71 14.66 -37.72
CA TYR A 458 -11.73 13.70 -38.11
C TYR A 458 -12.03 12.71 -36.98
N THR A 459 -13.23 12.75 -36.41
CA THR A 459 -13.72 11.77 -35.43
C THR A 459 -14.50 10.64 -36.12
N ALA A 460 -14.74 9.52 -35.42
CA ALA A 460 -15.62 8.46 -35.93
C ALA A 460 -16.96 9.07 -36.34
N ASN A 461 -17.43 8.72 -37.52
CA ASN A 461 -18.68 9.24 -38.07
C ASN A 461 -19.66 8.12 -38.46
N THR A 462 -19.27 6.87 -38.21
CA THR A 462 -20.15 5.71 -38.33
C THR A 462 -20.01 4.84 -37.09
N ALA A 463 -21.14 4.47 -36.51
CA ALA A 463 -21.23 3.59 -35.36
C ALA A 463 -22.20 2.44 -35.69
N ILE A 464 -21.76 1.20 -35.47
CA ILE A 464 -22.52 0.00 -35.84
C ILE A 464 -22.82 -0.78 -34.56
N ALA A 465 -24.09 -0.82 -34.17
CA ALA A 465 -24.54 -1.52 -32.97
C ALA A 465 -24.52 -3.05 -33.17
N PHE A 466 -23.90 -3.75 -32.22
CA PHE A 466 -23.93 -5.21 -32.11
C PHE A 466 -25.00 -5.70 -31.13
N GLY A 467 -25.52 -4.82 -30.26
CA GLY A 467 -26.65 -5.15 -29.39
C GLY A 467 -26.38 -6.26 -28.37
N GLY A 468 -25.11 -6.47 -27.98
CA GLY A 468 -24.71 -7.50 -27.03
C GLY A 468 -24.48 -8.88 -27.65
N ILE A 469 -24.24 -8.96 -28.97
CA ILE A 469 -23.93 -10.22 -29.65
C ILE A 469 -22.58 -10.77 -29.16
N ALA A 470 -22.55 -12.08 -28.88
CA ALA A 470 -21.32 -12.79 -28.60
C ALA A 470 -20.52 -13.02 -29.89
N ALA A 471 -19.27 -12.54 -29.92
CA ALA A 471 -18.39 -12.74 -31.06
C ALA A 471 -16.92 -12.73 -30.63
N ARG A 472 -16.12 -13.56 -31.31
CA ARG A 472 -14.66 -13.54 -31.27
C ARG A 472 -14.05 -12.98 -32.56
N TYR A 473 -14.84 -12.98 -33.63
CA TYR A 473 -14.44 -12.50 -34.94
C TYR A 473 -15.49 -11.56 -35.51
N VAL A 474 -15.03 -10.49 -36.16
CA VAL A 474 -15.87 -9.60 -36.99
C VAL A 474 -15.23 -9.43 -38.36
N ARG A 475 -16.04 -9.46 -39.42
CA ARG A 475 -15.60 -9.25 -40.80
C ARG A 475 -16.46 -8.20 -41.48
N MET A 476 -15.81 -7.26 -42.16
CA MET A 476 -16.43 -6.33 -43.11
C MET A 476 -16.09 -6.78 -44.53
N THR A 477 -17.10 -7.18 -45.29
CA THR A 477 -16.97 -7.48 -46.72
C THR A 477 -17.34 -6.24 -47.52
N VAL A 478 -16.45 -5.81 -48.41
CA VAL A 478 -16.59 -4.56 -49.17
C VAL A 478 -17.48 -4.79 -50.38
N ASN A 479 -18.63 -4.10 -50.41
CA ASN A 479 -19.54 -4.11 -51.54
C ASN A 479 -19.25 -2.93 -52.49
N SER A 480 -18.89 -1.77 -51.95
CA SER A 480 -18.51 -0.59 -52.73
C SER A 480 -17.59 0.37 -51.95
N GLY A 481 -16.84 1.21 -52.69
CA GLY A 481 -16.13 2.38 -52.15
C GLY A 481 -16.72 3.68 -52.72
N PHE A 482 -16.31 4.82 -52.17
CA PHE A 482 -16.76 6.14 -52.66
C PHE A 482 -16.22 6.50 -54.05
N GLY A 483 -15.07 5.93 -54.44
CA GLY A 483 -14.38 6.17 -55.69
C GLY A 483 -14.42 5.00 -56.66
N THR A 484 -13.85 5.19 -57.85
CA THR A 484 -13.85 4.18 -58.94
C THR A 484 -12.47 3.57 -59.19
N SER A 485 -11.48 3.83 -58.32
CA SER A 485 -10.07 3.42 -58.50
C SER A 485 -9.82 1.92 -58.26
N GLY A 486 -10.76 1.24 -57.60
CA GLY A 486 -10.63 -0.15 -57.14
C GLY A 486 -9.77 -0.32 -55.89
N GLN A 487 -9.35 0.79 -55.24
CA GLN A 487 -8.71 0.79 -53.92
C GLN A 487 -9.72 1.17 -52.85
N CYS A 488 -9.66 0.50 -51.72
CA CYS A 488 -10.49 0.77 -50.55
C CYS A 488 -9.64 0.75 -49.29
N GLY A 489 -9.98 1.55 -48.29
CA GLY A 489 -9.23 1.66 -47.06
C GLY A 489 -10.06 2.09 -45.86
N LEU A 490 -9.44 2.04 -44.69
CA LEU A 490 -9.96 2.53 -43.41
C LEU A 490 -8.83 3.22 -42.64
N SER A 491 -9.21 4.13 -41.76
CA SER A 491 -8.30 4.77 -40.83
C SER A 491 -8.18 3.97 -39.55
N GLU A 492 -9.27 3.85 -38.77
CA GLU A 492 -9.28 3.21 -37.45
C GLU A 492 -10.64 2.53 -37.23
N VAL A 493 -10.66 1.44 -36.48
CA VAL A 493 -11.87 0.73 -36.06
C VAL A 493 -11.74 0.37 -34.58
N ARG A 494 -12.69 0.83 -33.76
CA ARG A 494 -12.74 0.53 -32.33
C ARG A 494 -13.96 -0.32 -32.02
N PHE A 495 -13.74 -1.48 -31.41
CA PHE A 495 -14.81 -2.33 -30.90
C PHE A 495 -15.04 -2.07 -29.42
N LEU A 496 -16.28 -1.83 -29.04
CA LEU A 496 -16.72 -1.69 -27.65
C LEU A 496 -17.44 -2.97 -27.22
N PHE A 497 -17.21 -3.42 -25.99
CA PHE A 497 -17.86 -4.60 -25.42
C PHE A 497 -18.51 -4.29 -24.06
N ILE A 498 -19.60 -5.01 -23.78
CA ILE A 498 -20.23 -5.06 -22.46
C ILE A 498 -19.42 -6.07 -21.62
N PRO A 499 -18.87 -5.69 -20.45
CA PRO A 499 -18.00 -6.55 -19.65
C PRO A 499 -18.78 -7.69 -18.98
N ALA A 500 -19.06 -8.77 -19.72
CA ALA A 500 -19.81 -9.92 -19.22
C ALA A 500 -19.00 -10.88 -18.34
N HIS A 501 -17.67 -10.78 -18.37
CA HIS A 501 -16.75 -11.59 -17.57
C HIS A 501 -16.49 -10.96 -16.19
N ALA A 502 -16.23 -11.80 -15.19
CA ALA A 502 -15.69 -11.33 -13.92
C ALA A 502 -14.27 -10.74 -14.12
N ARG A 503 -13.96 -9.66 -13.40
CA ARG A 503 -12.69 -8.91 -13.50
C ARG A 503 -12.26 -8.38 -12.13
N GLU A 504 -11.06 -7.81 -12.04
CA GLU A 504 -10.55 -7.16 -10.82
C GLU A 504 -10.65 -8.04 -9.55
N PRO A 505 -9.95 -9.19 -9.53
CA PRO A 505 -9.97 -10.10 -8.40
C PRO A 505 -9.37 -9.50 -7.13
N GLN A 506 -9.89 -9.95 -5.99
CA GLN A 506 -9.33 -9.78 -4.66
C GLN A 506 -9.33 -11.15 -3.97
N PRO A 507 -8.18 -11.69 -3.52
CA PRO A 507 -6.83 -11.13 -3.67
C PRO A 507 -6.46 -10.85 -5.13
N ALA A 508 -5.67 -9.80 -5.35
CA ALA A 508 -5.20 -9.43 -6.68
C ALA A 508 -4.45 -10.60 -7.35
N ASP A 509 -4.52 -10.67 -8.68
CA ASP A 509 -3.82 -11.73 -9.42
C ASP A 509 -2.30 -11.65 -9.18
N GLY A 510 -1.71 -12.78 -8.79
CA GLY A 510 -0.31 -12.91 -8.40
C GLY A 510 0.00 -12.41 -6.98
N ALA A 511 -0.99 -12.06 -6.16
CA ALA A 511 -0.75 -11.60 -4.78
C ALA A 511 -0.02 -12.65 -3.95
N VAL A 512 0.86 -12.19 -3.05
CA VAL A 512 1.63 -13.03 -2.13
C VAL A 512 1.34 -12.64 -0.69
N SER A 513 1.64 -13.54 0.26
CA SER A 513 1.43 -13.32 1.69
C SER A 513 -0.03 -12.96 2.04
N VAL A 514 -0.98 -13.50 1.30
CA VAL A 514 -2.42 -13.30 1.55
C VAL A 514 -2.79 -13.95 2.89
N ASP A 515 -3.48 -13.21 3.76
CA ASP A 515 -3.99 -13.77 5.01
C ASP A 515 -4.95 -14.92 4.68
N VAL A 516 -4.77 -16.07 5.34
CA VAL A 516 -5.59 -17.27 5.16
C VAL A 516 -7.08 -17.07 5.50
N LYS A 517 -7.43 -15.96 6.14
CA LYS A 517 -8.80 -15.53 6.45
C LYS A 517 -9.38 -14.56 5.42
N SER A 518 -8.64 -14.23 4.37
CA SER A 518 -9.09 -13.32 3.32
C SER A 518 -10.29 -13.92 2.56
N SER A 519 -11.26 -13.07 2.26
CA SER A 519 -12.35 -13.37 1.33
C SER A 519 -11.85 -13.35 -0.12
N LEU A 520 -12.51 -14.08 -1.01
CA LEU A 520 -12.36 -13.90 -2.45
C LEU A 520 -13.46 -12.96 -2.97
N SER A 521 -13.15 -11.85 -3.63
CA SER A 521 -14.13 -10.98 -4.26
C SER A 521 -13.67 -10.53 -5.64
N TRP A 522 -14.58 -10.03 -6.45
CA TRP A 522 -14.30 -9.61 -7.83
C TRP A 522 -15.29 -8.54 -8.24
N ARG A 523 -15.02 -7.90 -9.37
CA ARG A 523 -16.00 -7.11 -10.09
C ARG A 523 -16.85 -8.01 -10.98
N SER A 524 -18.16 -8.01 -10.74
CA SER A 524 -19.10 -8.85 -11.47
C SER A 524 -19.10 -8.55 -12.96
N GLY A 525 -19.31 -9.59 -13.76
CA GLY A 525 -19.77 -9.43 -15.13
C GLY A 525 -21.12 -8.70 -15.17
N ARG A 526 -21.31 -7.85 -16.17
CA ARG A 526 -22.55 -7.12 -16.38
C ARG A 526 -23.67 -8.09 -16.72
N ASP A 527 -24.82 -7.86 -16.12
CA ASP A 527 -26.01 -8.71 -16.21
C ASP A 527 -25.84 -10.11 -15.58
N ALA A 528 -24.75 -10.39 -14.87
CA ALA A 528 -24.60 -11.66 -14.15
C ALA A 528 -25.66 -11.76 -13.04
N ALA A 529 -26.35 -12.89 -12.97
CA ALA A 529 -27.32 -13.19 -11.92
C ALA A 529 -26.68 -13.97 -10.76
N SER A 530 -25.64 -14.75 -11.04
CA SER A 530 -24.86 -15.50 -10.06
C SER A 530 -23.46 -15.78 -10.60
N HIS A 531 -22.60 -16.37 -9.77
CA HIS A 531 -21.20 -16.67 -10.08
C HIS A 531 -20.83 -18.07 -9.61
N GLU A 532 -20.32 -18.89 -10.53
CA GLU A 532 -19.66 -20.14 -10.18
C GLU A 532 -18.18 -19.85 -9.91
N VAL A 533 -17.73 -20.13 -8.69
CA VAL A 533 -16.34 -19.88 -8.26
C VAL A 533 -15.59 -21.19 -8.24
N TYR A 534 -14.53 -21.28 -9.03
CA TYR A 534 -13.67 -22.44 -9.13
C TYR A 534 -12.34 -22.16 -8.44
N LEU A 535 -11.86 -23.06 -7.58
CA LEU A 535 -10.64 -22.91 -6.80
C LEU A 535 -9.85 -24.22 -6.77
N GLY A 536 -8.52 -24.13 -6.82
CA GLY A 536 -7.64 -25.29 -6.73
C GLY A 536 -6.18 -24.91 -6.52
N THR A 537 -5.30 -25.90 -6.34
CA THR A 537 -3.86 -25.70 -6.13
C THR A 537 -3.01 -26.08 -7.35
N ALA A 538 -3.64 -26.44 -8.47
CA ALA A 538 -3.00 -26.62 -9.77
C ALA A 538 -3.85 -26.02 -10.90
N LEU A 539 -3.17 -25.50 -11.92
CA LEU A 539 -3.75 -24.76 -13.05
C LEU A 539 -4.79 -25.56 -13.85
N ASP A 540 -4.61 -26.87 -13.94
CA ASP A 540 -5.46 -27.79 -14.72
C ASP A 540 -6.44 -28.59 -13.87
N SER A 541 -6.55 -28.28 -12.57
CA SER A 541 -7.37 -29.03 -11.61
C SER A 541 -8.25 -28.14 -10.73
N LEU A 542 -8.87 -27.12 -11.31
CA LEU A 542 -9.86 -26.32 -10.60
C LEU A 542 -11.13 -27.15 -10.34
N VAL A 543 -11.70 -27.02 -9.14
CA VAL A 543 -12.99 -27.61 -8.78
C VAL A 543 -13.97 -26.51 -8.44
N LEU A 544 -15.26 -26.73 -8.72
CA LEU A 544 -16.31 -25.81 -8.29
C LEU A 544 -16.27 -25.74 -6.77
N PHE A 545 -15.91 -24.58 -6.25
CA PHE A 545 -15.81 -24.30 -4.83
C PHE A 545 -17.16 -23.86 -4.29
N ASP A 546 -17.80 -22.88 -4.94
CA ASP A 546 -19.11 -22.36 -4.53
C ASP A 546 -19.91 -21.76 -5.70
N THR A 547 -21.19 -21.52 -5.49
CA THR A 547 -22.05 -20.72 -6.38
C THR A 547 -22.74 -19.65 -5.56
N VAL A 548 -22.45 -18.38 -5.86
CA VAL A 548 -22.90 -17.23 -5.07
C VAL A 548 -23.70 -16.25 -5.94
N ASP A 549 -24.66 -15.55 -5.33
CA ASP A 549 -25.46 -14.53 -6.03
C ASP A 549 -24.73 -13.18 -6.10
N GLY A 550 -23.76 -12.95 -5.19
CA GLY A 550 -22.97 -11.72 -5.11
C GLY A 550 -21.53 -11.92 -5.54
N ALA A 551 -20.79 -10.82 -5.74
CA ALA A 551 -19.41 -10.86 -6.23
C ALA A 551 -18.35 -11.11 -5.12
N ILE A 552 -18.68 -11.98 -4.16
CA ILE A 552 -17.84 -12.29 -3.00
C ILE A 552 -18.10 -13.69 -2.43
N VAL A 553 -17.01 -14.36 -2.04
CA VAL A 553 -16.93 -15.54 -1.19
C VAL A 553 -16.26 -15.11 0.12
N PRO A 554 -17.01 -14.99 1.24
CA PRO A 554 -16.48 -14.43 2.49
C PRO A 554 -15.34 -15.22 3.14
N SER A 555 -15.24 -16.53 2.88
CA SER A 555 -14.16 -17.39 3.39
C SER A 555 -13.94 -18.57 2.44
N ALA A 556 -12.68 -18.89 2.16
CA ALA A 556 -12.28 -19.96 1.25
C ALA A 556 -11.46 -21.08 1.93
N ASP A 557 -11.46 -21.15 3.27
CA ASP A 557 -10.73 -22.15 4.08
C ASP A 557 -9.28 -22.36 3.62
N LEU A 558 -8.57 -21.25 3.39
CA LEU A 558 -7.25 -21.25 2.78
C LEU A 558 -6.21 -21.87 3.72
N VAL A 559 -5.19 -22.52 3.15
CA VAL A 559 -4.09 -23.15 3.89
C VAL A 559 -2.85 -22.28 3.84
N PHE A 560 -2.06 -22.23 4.91
CA PHE A 560 -0.77 -21.51 4.95
C PHE A 560 0.20 -21.99 3.86
N GLY A 561 1.03 -21.08 3.35
CA GLY A 561 2.11 -21.37 2.39
C GLY A 561 1.67 -22.05 1.09
N THR A 562 0.42 -21.83 0.69
CA THR A 562 -0.21 -22.53 -0.44
C THR A 562 -0.51 -21.53 -1.57
N THR A 563 -0.15 -21.91 -2.79
CA THR A 563 -0.57 -21.21 -4.00
C THR A 563 -1.91 -21.74 -4.49
N TYR A 564 -2.86 -20.85 -4.66
CA TYR A 564 -4.17 -21.13 -5.22
C TYR A 564 -4.30 -20.52 -6.60
N TYR A 565 -5.04 -21.23 -7.45
CA TYR A 565 -5.53 -20.77 -8.74
C TYR A 565 -7.05 -20.75 -8.68
N TRP A 566 -7.66 -19.75 -9.28
CA TRP A 566 -9.11 -19.61 -9.25
C TRP A 566 -9.65 -18.89 -10.48
N GLN A 567 -10.91 -19.18 -10.78
CA GLN A 567 -11.63 -18.60 -11.90
C GLN A 567 -13.08 -18.39 -11.49
N VAL A 568 -13.67 -17.29 -11.95
CA VAL A 568 -15.08 -17.00 -11.75
C VAL A 568 -15.81 -17.05 -13.07
N VAL A 569 -16.87 -17.84 -13.14
CA VAL A 569 -17.79 -17.88 -14.29
C VAL A 569 -19.03 -17.08 -13.93
N ALA A 570 -19.26 -15.98 -14.66
CA ALA A 570 -20.50 -15.21 -14.53
C ALA A 570 -21.64 -15.96 -15.22
N VAL A 571 -22.78 -16.10 -14.54
CA VAL A 571 -23.92 -16.90 -15.01
C VAL A 571 -25.17 -16.04 -15.12
N ASN A 572 -25.85 -16.15 -16.26
CA ASN A 572 -27.21 -15.65 -16.46
C ASN A 572 -27.92 -16.51 -17.51
N GLU A 573 -28.70 -17.50 -17.07
CA GLU A 573 -29.39 -18.46 -17.95
C GLU A 573 -30.48 -17.82 -18.83
N THR A 574 -30.84 -16.56 -18.60
CA THR A 574 -31.84 -15.84 -19.42
C THR A 574 -31.24 -15.19 -20.67
N ASP A 575 -29.92 -15.05 -20.71
CA ASP A 575 -29.19 -14.51 -21.86
C ASP A 575 -28.95 -15.57 -22.94
N ALA A 576 -28.71 -15.12 -24.18
CA ALA A 576 -28.40 -16.01 -25.31
C ALA A 576 -27.11 -16.82 -25.08
N VAL A 577 -26.14 -16.22 -24.38
CA VAL A 577 -24.95 -16.90 -23.85
C VAL A 577 -25.10 -16.92 -22.33
N GLY A 578 -25.39 -18.10 -21.79
CA GLY A 578 -25.76 -18.27 -20.39
C GLY A 578 -24.61 -18.16 -19.39
N THR A 579 -23.36 -18.31 -19.85
CA THR A 579 -22.17 -18.29 -18.99
C THR A 579 -20.98 -17.59 -19.66
N TRP A 580 -20.22 -16.86 -18.86
CA TRP A 580 -19.02 -16.11 -19.28
C TRP A 580 -17.87 -16.42 -18.33
N ALA A 581 -16.97 -17.32 -18.75
CA ALA A 581 -15.80 -17.69 -17.97
C ALA A 581 -14.79 -16.53 -17.90
N GLY A 582 -14.45 -16.08 -16.70
CA GLY A 582 -13.45 -15.04 -16.47
C GLY A 582 -12.02 -15.52 -16.72
N ASP A 583 -11.06 -14.64 -16.43
CA ASP A 583 -9.64 -14.97 -16.50
C ASP A 583 -9.23 -15.92 -15.36
N LEU A 584 -8.14 -16.65 -15.57
CA LEU A 584 -7.55 -17.51 -14.55
C LEU A 584 -6.61 -16.68 -13.67
N TRP A 585 -6.90 -16.60 -12.39
CA TRP A 585 -6.15 -15.82 -11.41
C TRP A 585 -5.40 -16.72 -10.44
N SER A 586 -4.41 -16.16 -9.76
CA SER A 586 -3.61 -16.86 -8.74
C SER A 586 -3.29 -15.97 -7.54
N PHE A 587 -3.03 -16.59 -6.39
CA PHE A 587 -2.43 -15.93 -5.23
C PHE A 587 -1.73 -16.96 -4.33
N ALA A 588 -0.81 -16.50 -3.48
CA ALA A 588 -0.14 -17.29 -2.46
C ALA A 588 -0.45 -16.77 -1.05
N THR A 589 -0.81 -17.68 -0.15
CA THR A 589 -1.08 -17.34 1.24
C THR A 589 0.20 -17.14 2.05
N GLN A 590 0.09 -16.41 3.15
CA GLN A 590 1.17 -16.30 4.15
C GLN A 590 1.62 -17.69 4.61
N GLU A 591 2.91 -17.86 4.92
CA GLU A 591 3.47 -19.17 5.33
C GLU A 591 3.17 -19.54 6.78
N PHE A 592 2.90 -18.55 7.62
CA PHE A 592 2.62 -18.73 9.04
C PHE A 592 1.82 -17.54 9.58
N ALA A 593 1.26 -17.71 10.78
CA ALA A 593 0.71 -16.59 11.57
C ALA A 593 1.58 -16.38 12.82
N SER A 594 1.85 -15.11 13.14
CA SER A 594 2.52 -14.74 14.39
C SER A 594 1.53 -14.86 15.56
N ILE A 595 1.91 -15.61 16.59
CA ILE A 595 1.12 -15.73 17.83
C ILE A 595 1.38 -14.54 18.77
N ASP A 596 2.65 -14.15 18.89
CA ASP A 596 3.09 -12.96 19.58
C ASP A 596 4.21 -12.31 18.75
N GLY A 597 4.01 -11.06 18.35
CA GLY A 597 4.95 -10.34 17.49
C GLY A 597 6.08 -9.65 18.24
N PHE A 598 6.02 -9.54 19.56
CA PHE A 598 6.85 -8.68 20.42
C PHE A 598 6.87 -7.19 20.08
N GLU A 599 6.67 -6.76 18.81
CA GLU A 599 6.76 -5.36 18.35
C GLU A 599 5.80 -4.38 19.04
N SER A 600 4.71 -4.85 19.64
CA SER A 600 3.72 -3.99 20.30
C SER A 600 4.11 -3.55 21.71
N TYR A 601 5.10 -4.20 22.34
CA TYR A 601 5.50 -3.85 23.71
C TYR A 601 6.35 -2.58 23.72
N THR A 602 6.08 -1.69 24.68
CA THR A 602 6.78 -0.40 24.84
C THR A 602 7.55 -0.38 26.15
N ASP A 603 8.18 0.77 26.46
CA ASP A 603 8.86 0.98 27.74
C ASP A 603 7.94 1.66 28.78
N ASP A 604 6.64 1.80 28.49
CA ASP A 604 5.68 2.48 29.36
C ASP A 604 5.05 1.51 30.38
N ILE A 605 5.61 1.52 31.59
CA ILE A 605 5.09 0.75 32.73
C ILE A 605 3.76 1.33 33.23
N ASP A 606 3.59 2.66 33.20
CA ASP A 606 2.40 3.30 33.77
C ASP A 606 1.16 3.02 32.90
N ALA A 607 1.35 2.85 31.59
CA ALA A 607 0.33 2.39 30.66
C ALA A 607 0.10 0.86 30.70
N GLY A 608 0.98 0.09 31.33
CA GLY A 608 0.93 -1.37 31.36
C GLY A 608 1.31 -2.02 30.03
N GLU A 609 2.16 -1.36 29.25
CA GLU A 609 2.56 -1.78 27.91
C GLU A 609 3.94 -2.46 27.87
N ALA A 610 4.62 -2.54 29.03
CA ALA A 610 5.90 -3.21 29.12
C ALA A 610 5.75 -4.72 28.89
N ILE A 611 6.79 -5.35 28.36
CA ILE A 611 6.74 -6.77 27.98
C ILE A 611 6.39 -7.70 29.16
N PHE A 612 6.83 -7.35 30.38
CA PHE A 612 6.53 -8.09 31.61
C PHE A 612 5.11 -7.84 32.17
N ASP A 613 4.38 -6.83 31.69
CA ASP A 613 2.98 -6.63 32.04
C ASP A 613 2.08 -7.67 31.34
N THR A 614 2.54 -8.21 30.20
CA THR A 614 1.85 -9.26 29.44
C THR A 614 2.39 -10.66 29.71
N TRP A 615 3.72 -10.81 29.77
CA TRP A 615 4.39 -12.07 30.07
C TRP A 615 4.78 -12.12 31.54
N LEU A 616 4.05 -12.93 32.31
CA LEU A 616 4.27 -13.09 33.74
C LEU A 616 5.51 -13.95 33.99
N ASP A 617 6.36 -13.49 34.89
CA ASP A 617 7.63 -14.13 35.23
C ASP A 617 7.72 -14.51 36.71
N GLY A 618 8.93 -14.79 37.19
CA GLY A 618 9.26 -15.21 38.54
C GLY A 618 8.77 -14.26 39.64
N TRP A 619 8.59 -12.98 39.34
CA TRP A 619 8.07 -12.00 40.30
C TRP A 619 6.57 -12.19 40.53
N ALA A 620 5.85 -12.66 39.52
CA ALA A 620 4.42 -12.94 39.59
C ALA A 620 4.13 -14.41 39.97
N ASN A 621 4.87 -15.36 39.41
CA ASN A 621 4.61 -16.80 39.54
C ASN A 621 5.53 -17.53 40.54
N ASN A 622 6.44 -16.82 41.22
CA ASN A 622 7.39 -17.35 42.22
C ASN A 622 8.36 -18.42 41.66
N THR A 623 8.82 -18.24 40.42
CA THR A 623 9.85 -19.07 39.77
C THR A 623 11.14 -18.27 39.56
N GLY A 624 12.18 -18.89 38.99
CA GLY A 624 13.48 -18.24 38.76
C GLY A 624 13.57 -17.34 37.53
N SER A 625 12.47 -17.04 36.83
CA SER A 625 12.50 -16.27 35.58
C SER A 625 12.47 -14.75 35.82
N THR A 626 13.03 -14.00 34.87
CA THR A 626 12.77 -12.56 34.71
C THR A 626 12.55 -12.26 33.24
N VAL A 627 11.40 -11.69 32.91
CA VAL A 627 11.03 -11.26 31.56
C VAL A 627 11.39 -9.79 31.40
N GLY A 628 12.05 -9.46 30.29
CA GLY A 628 12.53 -8.10 30.07
C GLY A 628 13.88 -7.82 30.76
N TYR A 629 14.50 -6.72 30.37
CA TYR A 629 15.58 -6.13 31.16
C TYR A 629 15.01 -5.39 32.38
N LEU A 630 15.86 -5.15 33.38
CA LEU A 630 15.47 -4.38 34.57
C LEU A 630 15.48 -2.87 34.34
N GLU A 631 16.02 -2.42 33.22
CA GLU A 631 16.13 -1.02 32.82
C GLU A 631 15.76 -0.90 31.34
N THR A 632 15.25 0.26 30.94
CA THR A 632 14.84 0.52 29.56
C THR A 632 16.03 0.50 28.58
N PRO A 633 15.85 0.02 27.34
CA PRO A 633 14.62 -0.59 26.82
C PRO A 633 14.36 -1.95 27.48
N PHE A 634 13.12 -2.24 27.86
CA PHE A 634 12.81 -3.50 28.56
C PHE A 634 12.87 -4.70 27.63
N ALA A 635 12.62 -4.52 26.33
CA ALA A 635 12.83 -5.56 25.32
C ALA A 635 14.25 -5.48 24.71
N GLU A 636 14.74 -6.59 24.20
CA GLU A 636 16.03 -6.68 23.51
C GLU A 636 15.89 -6.18 22.07
N LYS A 637 16.71 -5.20 21.69
CA LYS A 637 16.63 -4.51 20.39
C LYS A 637 17.72 -4.92 19.40
N THR A 638 18.74 -5.66 19.86
CA THR A 638 19.93 -6.01 19.08
C THR A 638 19.97 -7.47 18.69
N ILE A 639 19.56 -8.36 19.60
CA ILE A 639 19.48 -9.81 19.34
C ILE A 639 18.03 -10.14 19.00
N VAL A 640 17.69 -9.98 17.73
CA VAL A 640 16.32 -10.17 17.20
C VAL A 640 16.34 -11.16 16.04
N HIS A 641 15.32 -12.02 15.95
CA HIS A 641 15.18 -12.96 14.83
C HIS A 641 14.51 -12.29 13.61
N SER A 642 13.48 -11.49 13.86
CA SER A 642 12.71 -10.72 12.89
C SER A 642 12.07 -9.53 13.61
N GLY A 643 11.74 -8.45 12.89
CA GLY A 643 11.19 -7.24 13.51
C GLY A 643 12.26 -6.37 14.18
N GLY A 644 11.85 -5.55 15.14
CA GLY A 644 12.70 -4.61 15.87
C GLY A 644 13.00 -5.03 17.30
N GLN A 645 12.33 -6.06 17.84
CA GLN A 645 12.60 -6.51 19.22
C GLN A 645 12.36 -8.00 19.48
N SER A 646 12.98 -8.50 20.55
CA SER A 646 12.76 -9.84 21.09
C SER A 646 12.58 -9.79 22.61
N MET A 647 12.06 -10.88 23.19
CA MET A 647 11.92 -11.00 24.64
C MET A 647 13.21 -11.51 25.28
N PRO A 648 13.93 -10.69 26.08
CA PRO A 648 14.99 -11.22 26.92
C PRO A 648 14.35 -11.99 28.08
N LEU A 649 14.84 -13.20 28.31
CA LEU A 649 14.40 -14.07 29.40
C LEU A 649 15.62 -14.52 30.21
N GLN A 650 15.73 -14.03 31.45
CA GLN A 650 16.70 -14.52 32.42
C GLN A 650 16.11 -15.67 33.22
N TYR A 651 16.96 -16.61 33.65
CA TYR A 651 16.55 -17.77 34.45
C TYR A 651 17.60 -18.12 35.52
N ASP A 652 17.14 -18.42 36.73
CA ASP A 652 17.95 -18.95 37.83
C ASP A 652 17.25 -20.14 38.50
N ASN A 653 17.76 -21.35 38.26
CA ASN A 653 17.23 -22.59 38.80
C ASN A 653 18.03 -23.09 40.01
N THR A 654 18.84 -22.26 40.65
CA THR A 654 19.71 -22.67 41.77
C THR A 654 18.96 -22.78 43.10
N GLU A 655 17.82 -22.11 43.23
CA GLU A 655 16.96 -22.15 44.41
C GLU A 655 15.59 -22.78 44.10
N SER A 656 14.89 -23.23 45.15
CA SER A 656 13.53 -23.77 45.02
C SER A 656 12.60 -22.72 44.38
N PRO A 657 11.80 -23.05 43.35
CA PRO A 657 11.37 -24.40 42.96
C PRO A 657 12.25 -25.14 41.93
N PHE A 658 13.46 -24.63 41.65
CA PHE A 658 14.45 -25.19 40.71
C PHE A 658 14.00 -25.21 39.25
N TYR A 659 13.08 -24.33 38.89
CA TYR A 659 12.68 -24.05 37.52
C TYR A 659 12.35 -22.57 37.34
N SER A 660 12.38 -22.12 36.09
CA SER A 660 12.08 -20.74 35.67
C SER A 660 11.02 -20.83 34.59
N GLU A 661 9.96 -20.03 34.72
CA GLU A 661 8.80 -20.09 33.83
C GLU A 661 8.33 -18.68 33.51
N ALA A 662 8.16 -18.38 32.22
CA ALA A 662 7.44 -17.20 31.77
C ALA A 662 6.13 -17.68 31.13
N GLU A 663 5.01 -17.07 31.52
CA GLU A 663 3.70 -17.46 31.02
C GLU A 663 2.92 -16.25 30.50
N ARG A 664 2.27 -16.44 29.36
CA ARG A 664 1.26 -15.52 28.84
C ARG A 664 -0.05 -16.25 28.72
N ARG A 665 -1.12 -15.66 29.26
CA ARG A 665 -2.46 -16.19 29.15
C ARG A 665 -3.26 -15.39 28.11
N PHE A 666 -3.91 -16.09 27.20
CA PHE A 666 -4.90 -15.50 26.31
C PHE A 666 -6.27 -15.53 26.98
N GLU A 667 -6.98 -14.40 26.98
CA GLU A 667 -8.31 -14.27 27.58
C GLU A 667 -9.35 -15.16 26.88
N THR A 668 -9.24 -15.29 25.56
CA THR A 668 -10.05 -16.19 24.74
C THR A 668 -9.23 -17.37 24.26
N ALA A 669 -9.82 -18.57 24.30
CA ALA A 669 -9.20 -19.76 23.75
C ALA A 669 -8.92 -19.56 22.26
N GLN A 670 -7.69 -19.85 21.86
CA GLN A 670 -7.23 -19.75 20.48
C GLN A 670 -7.15 -21.14 19.84
N ASP A 671 -7.54 -21.24 18.58
CA ASP A 671 -7.28 -22.43 17.77
C ASP A 671 -6.09 -22.17 16.85
N TRP A 672 -4.96 -22.81 17.15
CA TRP A 672 -3.73 -22.72 16.34
C TRP A 672 -3.52 -23.94 15.43
N THR A 673 -4.56 -24.79 15.28
CA THR A 673 -4.52 -25.98 14.43
C THR A 673 -5.25 -25.78 13.10
N GLY A 674 -5.87 -24.61 12.92
CA GLY A 674 -6.59 -24.24 11.69
C GLY A 674 -5.67 -24.02 10.49
N ASN A 675 -6.29 -23.91 9.30
CA ASN A 675 -5.63 -23.50 8.05
C ASN A 675 -4.38 -24.31 7.68
N GLY A 676 -4.36 -25.60 8.07
CA GLY A 676 -3.28 -26.54 7.78
C GLY A 676 -1.99 -26.32 8.58
N ALA A 677 -2.02 -25.52 9.65
CA ALA A 677 -0.87 -25.38 10.55
C ALA A 677 -0.46 -26.74 11.14
N ASP A 678 0.81 -27.11 10.97
CA ASP A 678 1.36 -28.41 11.40
C ASP A 678 2.50 -28.28 12.44
N ALA A 679 3.01 -27.07 12.64
CA ALA A 679 4.10 -26.78 13.57
C ALA A 679 3.87 -25.45 14.29
N LEU A 680 4.22 -25.43 15.57
CA LEU A 680 4.45 -24.21 16.34
C LEU A 680 5.96 -24.03 16.49
N ARG A 681 6.50 -22.87 16.09
CA ARG A 681 7.93 -22.56 16.18
C ARG A 681 8.18 -21.44 17.17
N LEU A 682 9.22 -21.62 17.98
CA LEU A 682 9.76 -20.61 18.89
C LEU A 682 11.24 -20.43 18.57
N PHE A 683 11.66 -19.20 18.29
CA PHE A 683 13.06 -18.86 18.09
C PHE A 683 13.67 -18.41 19.42
N VAL A 684 14.81 -19.00 19.78
CA VAL A 684 15.51 -18.70 21.03
C VAL A 684 16.97 -18.34 20.72
N ALA A 685 17.47 -17.26 21.31
CA ALA A 685 18.87 -16.87 21.21
C ALA A 685 19.56 -17.09 22.56
N GLY A 686 20.61 -17.91 22.58
CA GLY A 686 21.34 -18.25 23.81
C GLY A 686 22.47 -19.25 23.57
N GLN A 687 23.27 -19.52 24.61
CA GLN A 687 24.34 -20.51 24.52
C GLN A 687 23.77 -21.92 24.69
N ALA A 688 23.67 -22.68 23.60
CA ALA A 688 23.32 -24.10 23.66
C ALA A 688 24.32 -24.88 24.54
N PRO A 689 23.87 -25.94 25.24
CA PRO A 689 24.74 -26.71 26.09
C PRO A 689 25.86 -27.38 25.29
N ALA A 690 26.98 -27.62 25.97
CA ALA A 690 28.10 -28.37 25.41
C ALA A 690 27.68 -29.76 24.88
N PHE A 691 26.81 -30.45 25.60
CA PHE A 691 26.18 -31.71 25.21
C PHE A 691 25.07 -32.03 26.22
N VAL A 692 23.87 -32.37 25.72
CA VAL A 692 22.77 -32.93 26.50
C VAL A 692 22.14 -34.04 25.67
N GLU A 693 21.90 -35.19 26.29
CA GLU A 693 21.07 -36.27 25.75
C GLU A 693 19.81 -36.35 26.62
N THR A 694 18.65 -36.14 26.00
CA THR A 694 17.35 -36.20 26.67
C THR A 694 16.88 -37.65 26.84
N ALA A 695 15.85 -37.87 27.67
CA ALA A 695 15.38 -39.22 28.00
C ALA A 695 14.82 -40.01 26.78
N ASP A 696 14.38 -39.32 25.75
CA ASP A 696 13.92 -39.86 24.46
C ASP A 696 15.07 -40.08 23.45
N GLY A 697 16.30 -39.72 23.82
CA GLY A 697 17.51 -39.90 23.00
C GLY A 697 17.84 -38.74 22.06
N THR A 698 17.16 -37.60 22.19
CA THR A 698 17.49 -36.38 21.43
C THR A 698 18.79 -35.77 21.98
N ILE A 699 19.70 -35.43 21.08
CA ILE A 699 20.99 -34.82 21.44
C ILE A 699 20.97 -33.34 21.07
N VAL A 700 21.18 -32.48 22.07
CA VAL A 700 21.40 -31.04 21.88
C VAL A 700 22.87 -30.73 22.19
N MET A 701 23.57 -30.11 21.24
CA MET A 701 24.98 -29.75 21.39
C MET A 701 25.32 -28.48 20.62
N ASN A 702 26.20 -27.64 21.17
CA ASN A 702 26.70 -26.47 20.45
C ASN A 702 27.83 -26.84 19.46
N GLY A 703 27.92 -26.07 18.36
CA GLY A 703 29.08 -26.10 17.46
C GLY A 703 30.23 -25.27 18.03
N ILE A 704 31.46 -25.77 17.90
CA ILE A 704 32.70 -25.02 18.21
C ILE A 704 33.75 -25.35 17.15
N GLY A 705 34.76 -24.50 16.99
CA GLY A 705 35.87 -24.72 16.07
C GLY A 705 35.72 -23.99 14.74
N THR A 706 36.77 -24.03 13.92
CA THR A 706 36.87 -23.20 12.70
C THR A 706 36.25 -23.85 11.48
N ASP A 707 36.65 -25.09 11.14
CA ASP A 707 36.11 -25.84 10.00
C ASP A 707 36.52 -27.32 10.05
N VAL A 708 35.85 -28.14 9.23
CA VAL A 708 36.18 -29.53 8.94
C VAL A 708 36.80 -29.60 7.54
N TRP A 709 38.01 -29.06 7.38
CA TRP A 709 38.67 -29.00 6.07
C TRP A 709 40.20 -28.85 6.13
N ASN A 710 40.69 -27.91 6.95
CA ASN A 710 42.12 -27.57 7.04
C ASN A 710 42.98 -28.71 7.66
N GLU A 711 44.26 -28.44 7.92
CA GLU A 711 45.22 -29.41 8.49
C GLU A 711 44.76 -30.05 9.81
N ALA A 712 43.83 -29.40 10.53
CA ALA A 712 43.14 -29.97 11.68
C ALA A 712 41.63 -29.72 11.58
N ASP A 713 40.83 -30.78 11.72
CA ASP A 713 39.39 -30.66 11.86
C ASP A 713 39.08 -30.04 13.23
N GLN A 714 38.36 -28.93 13.26
CA GLN A 714 37.96 -28.27 14.49
C GLN A 714 36.44 -28.23 14.57
N PHE A 715 35.89 -29.16 15.33
CA PHE A 715 34.45 -29.34 15.51
C PHE A 715 34.17 -30.00 16.86
N ARG A 716 32.94 -29.85 17.37
CA ARG A 716 32.44 -30.67 18.49
C ARG A 716 31.87 -31.98 17.94
N PHE A 717 32.15 -33.10 18.60
CA PHE A 717 31.56 -34.38 18.23
C PHE A 717 31.22 -35.25 19.43
N VAL A 718 30.28 -36.16 19.19
CA VAL A 718 29.95 -37.29 20.03
C VAL A 718 30.21 -38.52 19.19
N HIS A 719 30.88 -39.53 19.73
CA HIS A 719 31.31 -40.67 18.93
C HIS A 719 31.10 -42.01 19.63
N LYS A 720 30.99 -43.06 18.82
CA LYS A 720 31.07 -44.47 19.23
C LYS A 720 32.11 -45.17 18.36
N SER A 721 32.89 -46.07 18.95
CA SER A 721 33.85 -46.87 18.19
C SER A 721 33.14 -47.98 17.42
N LEU A 722 33.49 -48.15 16.15
CA LEU A 722 32.98 -49.22 15.29
C LEU A 722 34.16 -50.10 14.83
N SER A 723 34.05 -51.42 14.99
CA SER A 723 35.02 -52.38 14.45
C SER A 723 34.39 -53.21 13.34
N GLY A 724 34.93 -53.11 12.12
CA GLY A 724 34.39 -53.79 10.94
C GLY A 724 33.29 -53.00 10.24
N ASN A 725 32.53 -53.66 9.36
CA ASN A 725 31.46 -53.03 8.60
C ASN A 725 30.27 -52.68 9.51
N GLY A 726 29.65 -51.52 9.31
CA GLY A 726 28.45 -51.09 10.03
C GLY A 726 27.73 -49.95 9.33
N SER A 727 26.63 -49.51 9.92
CA SER A 727 25.83 -48.36 9.47
C SER A 727 25.48 -47.46 10.65
N MET A 728 25.30 -46.17 10.35
CA MET A 728 24.83 -45.15 11.30
C MET A 728 23.82 -44.26 10.56
N ALA A 729 22.76 -43.86 11.25
CA ALA A 729 21.76 -42.94 10.75
C ALA A 729 21.47 -41.89 11.83
N VAL A 730 21.35 -40.62 11.43
CA VAL A 730 20.96 -39.50 12.26
C VAL A 730 19.96 -38.68 11.47
N ARG A 731 18.95 -38.15 12.15
CA ARG A 731 18.08 -37.11 11.61
C ARG A 731 18.58 -35.79 12.21
N VAL A 732 18.89 -34.82 11.36
CA VAL A 732 19.19 -33.46 11.79
C VAL A 732 17.88 -32.69 11.76
N ASP A 733 17.29 -32.41 12.92
CA ASP A 733 16.01 -31.70 12.99
C ASP A 733 16.15 -30.21 12.67
N TYR A 734 17.27 -29.61 13.09
CA TYR A 734 17.57 -28.20 12.85
C TYR A 734 19.08 -27.94 13.02
N VAL A 735 19.63 -27.04 12.20
CA VAL A 735 20.96 -26.45 12.40
C VAL A 735 20.74 -24.96 12.61
N ASP A 736 21.10 -24.45 13.78
CA ASP A 736 20.84 -23.05 14.12
C ASP A 736 21.52 -22.09 13.14
N GLY A 737 20.83 -20.97 12.89
CA GLY A 737 21.14 -19.91 11.91
C GLY A 737 22.39 -19.12 12.26
N SER A 738 23.50 -19.82 12.44
CA SER A 738 24.84 -19.25 12.46
C SER A 738 24.96 -18.25 11.32
N PRO A 739 25.53 -17.04 11.55
CA PRO A 739 25.78 -16.08 10.47
C PRO A 739 26.70 -16.65 9.38
N ASN A 740 27.29 -17.83 9.62
CA ASN A 740 28.03 -18.60 8.64
C ASN A 740 27.17 -19.70 8.02
N ALA A 741 26.80 -19.52 6.74
CA ALA A 741 26.11 -20.52 5.92
C ALA A 741 26.84 -21.89 5.85
N TRP A 742 28.12 -21.96 6.22
CA TRP A 742 28.88 -23.20 6.27
C TRP A 742 28.99 -23.82 7.67
N ALA A 743 28.13 -23.45 8.62
CA ALA A 743 27.91 -24.23 9.82
C ALA A 743 27.46 -25.65 9.44
N LYS A 744 28.09 -26.69 10.00
CA LYS A 744 27.89 -28.10 9.59
C LYS A 744 27.43 -28.95 10.76
N ALA A 745 26.44 -29.82 10.52
CA ALA A 745 26.03 -30.88 11.43
C ALA A 745 25.72 -32.16 10.66
N GLY A 746 26.14 -33.33 11.16
CA GLY A 746 25.86 -34.59 10.48
C GLY A 746 26.69 -35.78 10.97
N ILE A 747 26.81 -36.83 10.14
CA ILE A 747 27.53 -38.06 10.48
C ILE A 747 28.89 -38.09 9.82
N MET A 748 29.92 -38.25 10.65
CA MET A 748 31.28 -38.50 10.21
C MET A 748 31.73 -39.91 10.58
N VAL A 749 32.24 -40.66 9.60
CA VAL A 749 33.04 -41.86 9.83
C VAL A 749 34.51 -41.46 9.76
N ARG A 750 35.22 -41.62 10.87
CA ARG A 750 36.60 -41.17 11.03
C ARG A 750 37.48 -42.33 11.48
N GLN A 751 38.69 -42.42 10.92
CA GLN A 751 39.63 -43.51 11.24
C GLN A 751 40.00 -43.55 12.73
N ASP A 752 40.24 -42.38 13.33
CA ASP A 752 40.58 -42.21 14.74
C ASP A 752 40.28 -40.76 15.20
N ALA A 753 40.68 -40.41 16.43
CA ALA A 753 40.44 -39.08 17.01
C ALA A 753 41.56 -38.07 16.73
N GLU A 754 42.66 -38.45 16.06
CA GLU A 754 43.83 -37.59 15.86
C GLU A 754 43.56 -36.45 14.86
N ALA A 755 44.33 -35.37 14.96
CA ALA A 755 44.27 -34.30 13.95
C ALA A 755 44.67 -34.86 12.58
N GLY A 756 43.90 -34.53 11.53
CA GLY A 756 44.20 -34.98 10.17
C GLY A 756 43.68 -36.38 9.80
N ALA A 757 42.97 -37.09 10.68
CA ALA A 757 42.47 -38.45 10.41
C ALA A 757 41.61 -38.56 9.14
N VAL A 758 41.80 -39.64 8.37
CA VAL A 758 40.99 -39.97 7.19
C VAL A 758 39.52 -40.05 7.60
N ASN A 759 38.65 -39.39 6.84
CA ASN A 759 37.22 -39.32 7.18
C ASN A 759 36.30 -39.19 5.96
N ALA A 760 35.05 -39.61 6.16
CA ALA A 760 33.92 -39.34 5.28
C ALA A 760 32.79 -38.71 6.11
N PHE A 761 32.30 -37.55 5.68
CA PHE A 761 31.34 -36.73 6.41
C PHE A 761 30.14 -36.40 5.51
N VAL A 762 28.95 -36.81 5.95
CA VAL A 762 27.68 -36.34 5.38
C VAL A 762 27.16 -35.26 6.32
N ALA A 763 27.04 -34.03 5.83
CA ALA A 763 26.67 -32.87 6.63
C ALA A 763 25.46 -32.14 6.05
N MET A 764 24.64 -31.60 6.93
CA MET A 764 23.70 -30.52 6.63
C MET A 764 24.42 -29.19 6.88
N THR A 765 24.15 -28.19 6.04
CA THR A 765 24.74 -26.83 6.13
C THR A 765 23.67 -25.77 6.43
N GLY A 766 24.07 -24.65 7.04
CA GLY A 766 23.17 -23.52 7.37
C GLY A 766 22.89 -22.57 6.20
N GLY A 767 21.86 -21.72 6.32
CA GLY A 767 21.44 -20.73 5.31
C GLY A 767 20.30 -21.18 4.39
N ASP A 768 19.82 -20.28 3.51
CA ASP A 768 18.61 -20.44 2.66
C ASP A 768 18.63 -21.64 1.69
N GLY A 769 19.75 -22.38 1.63
CA GLY A 769 19.92 -23.59 0.84
C GLY A 769 19.90 -24.91 1.63
N GLY A 770 19.99 -24.90 2.96
CA GLY A 770 19.78 -26.05 3.88
C GLY A 770 20.29 -27.43 3.41
N GLY A 771 21.33 -27.49 2.59
CA GLY A 771 21.58 -28.62 1.70
C GLY A 771 22.41 -29.72 2.34
N ALA A 772 22.18 -30.97 1.91
CA ALA A 772 23.04 -32.09 2.24
C ALA A 772 24.33 -32.05 1.38
N THR A 773 25.49 -32.07 2.03
CA THR A 773 26.80 -32.15 1.39
C THR A 773 27.54 -33.42 1.83
N PHE A 774 28.36 -33.96 0.93
CA PHE A 774 29.29 -35.05 1.23
C PHE A 774 30.72 -34.55 1.10
N GLN A 775 31.55 -34.81 2.12
CA GLN A 775 32.95 -34.45 2.17
C GLN A 775 33.77 -35.68 2.55
N GLN A 776 34.99 -35.77 2.03
CA GLN A 776 35.93 -36.83 2.41
C GLN A 776 37.37 -36.31 2.35
N ARG A 777 38.22 -36.82 3.24
CA ARG A 777 39.67 -36.60 3.27
C ARG A 777 40.40 -37.93 3.35
#